data_AF-R4YUM7-F1
#
_entry.id   AF-R4YUM7-F1
#
_cell.length_a   1.000
_cell.length_b   1.000
_cell.length_c   1.000
_cell.angle_alpha   90.00
_cell.angle_beta   90.00
_cell.angle_gamma   90.00
#
_symmetry.space_group_name_H-M   'P 1'
#
loop_
_entity.id
_entity.type
_entity.pdbx_description
1 polymer ?
#
loop_
_entity_poly.entity_id
_entity_poly.type
_entity_poly.pdbx_seq_one_letter_code
_entity_poly.pdbx_strand_id
1 'polypeptide(L)'
;MSLTNYYPTAETHKNIITTLSQSINLAMDNESLIERHNAFVDYTLALVFSATGHRAVKDPISSIRQIDLQNGLILISDKVTHENRAWRLVALPAIACEQIQNYLDYLPKLAANLENEVAGTLLPTKIRQLFSHSEAIPLFFYLSDTRLGDIENITPKLMAQRWSKCWSLPINFLRHTAATELLKLESADYAQIQLGHASGNAHQFGENAAESAKDILAKIGLALNKYLNEMGWKPIKSPVRLPYGFSEEKISLNQLESQSTKEFGQAARRQNRLKSGKQKRVKLKSYIINAKNSVLNDQGDITTVEEVRGLVNYLVQNTPGDHLNQALRLLYRHVSHFPKGKEIVKIIAPIRVLRVEKSPFHENTIYAYQQAIKIRKNFTDYLDSCQTPPTNLQRISEIHISTALFAGISDTRKLEGLLQALKEGVHQLTGGLYVDIPLTDKENPPIYRWRPDEVCQALIQGLYKWDLQDTYRTQQIRKTLSTLMGAIGFEDVKNPFDTLSEAAKAIADIEAPGHLRKVLSGELNVTSLPYTSWVRMHSGKALDINSTPLMADFHSNISNELNVIPDNKYSFKRDKKFIVELRQVFKEAKAIPLGGKANLSTKFKSNLPKLIKEEFDGAGEFHSKMLSVAAWSIYLCKQGTRSKKRLAISTIEKYTFFIANSLAQVELNKSFDCLDSDEYESLYLHIIEMAPESRRHELAGRLREFHWFLESAYAVEPLSWSEILKIANINIEDHFADANMVSEDEYLAIINGINNTAELDRHTRVQYISLVMLGYRFGLRFGEALRLQRLDVLIEGSQIELNIRNNIFGETKTESGVRPSILLEEITELERQSFTSLVQYAEQRLSFDKQTAIFSSVNNPRELISRHQTSLQIGLCIKYITGDSNLRFHHFRHSWASRMYAYFAQSQSGVPNQIASSSIISSRWQNFIGAHETRYILESISHALGHASISTTIEHYNHVTSVSLYQYYDTKIKPMSMKAYAYALGISYDNAKQRSARGILLKINKSIPKPKVKLKSRPIKMKILSDTDSKEILTSLEIEVFLSRLRATQQKSKLIAEQLLIDSKVANEIVDRAIQVERTSGVGYYQLIRHDQSQLFLGEEEKQAKLAALNNKAFILQDKNIQTVLRDYDVLLGELPESEIFSLSTAFLIWQRTLKGDVNIVSDSLELEAIKLIHKVFFSDLKLTLNGEIKLVSTEKVPLRKQSKKAIKFGLNKRINTQIMLQRIMFILSITLSLKLG
;
A
#
# COMPACT_ATOMS: atom_id res chain seq x y z
N MET A 1 24.22 0.33 35.49
CA MET A 1 22.83 0.53 35.94
C MET A 1 22.33 -0.71 36.67
N SER A 2 22.36 -0.73 38.01
CA SER A 2 21.69 -1.75 38.83
C SER A 2 20.22 -1.35 38.99
N LEU A 3 19.37 -1.79 38.05
CA LEU A 3 18.03 -1.21 37.87
C LEU A 3 17.02 -1.50 38.98
N THR A 4 17.32 -2.35 39.96
CA THR A 4 16.58 -2.43 41.24
C THR A 4 17.50 -2.97 42.33
N ASN A 5 17.46 -2.42 43.55
CA ASN A 5 18.12 -2.99 44.74
C ASN A 5 17.54 -4.35 45.19
N TYR A 6 16.69 -4.96 44.37
CA TYR A 6 16.02 -6.24 44.58
C TYR A 6 16.46 -7.33 43.60
N TYR A 7 17.35 -7.01 42.64
CA TYR A 7 17.93 -8.00 41.73
C TYR A 7 19.20 -8.61 42.37
N PRO A 8 19.33 -9.95 42.43
CA PRO A 8 20.49 -10.60 43.03
C PRO A 8 21.79 -10.22 42.31
N THR A 9 22.88 -10.16 43.08
CA THR A 9 24.20 -9.85 42.52
C THR A 9 24.67 -11.01 41.62
N ALA A 10 25.60 -10.71 40.70
CA ALA A 10 26.22 -11.75 39.86
C ALA A 10 26.90 -12.83 40.72
N GLU A 11 27.42 -12.47 41.89
CA GLU A 11 27.98 -13.41 42.87
C GLU A 11 26.90 -14.33 43.45
N THR A 12 25.72 -13.79 43.78
CA THR A 12 24.58 -14.59 44.23
C THR A 12 24.15 -15.60 43.15
N HIS A 13 24.10 -15.21 41.87
CA HIS A 13 23.82 -16.14 40.77
C HIS A 13 24.85 -17.27 40.69
N LYS A 14 26.14 -16.92 40.71
CA LYS A 14 27.25 -17.89 40.65
C LYS A 14 27.20 -18.87 41.81
N ASN A 15 26.91 -18.40 43.02
CA ASN A 15 26.79 -19.25 44.20
C ASN A 15 25.63 -20.24 44.05
N ILE A 16 24.45 -19.82 43.59
CA ILE A 16 23.30 -20.70 43.35
C ILE A 16 23.66 -21.81 42.34
N ILE A 17 24.29 -21.44 41.23
CA ILE A 17 24.68 -22.38 40.17
C ILE A 17 25.75 -23.35 40.67
N THR A 18 26.69 -22.86 41.48
CA THR A 18 27.74 -23.69 42.09
C THR A 18 27.15 -24.70 43.06
N THR A 19 26.25 -24.27 43.96
CA THR A 19 25.55 -25.18 44.89
C THR A 19 24.73 -26.23 44.15
N LEU A 20 23.99 -25.84 43.10
CA LEU A 20 23.27 -26.78 42.25
C LEU A 20 24.19 -27.80 41.59
N SER A 21 25.31 -27.34 41.02
CA SER A 21 26.30 -28.20 40.36
C SER A 21 26.99 -29.16 41.34
N GLN A 22 27.27 -28.72 42.56
CA GLN A 22 27.79 -29.58 43.63
C GLN A 22 26.75 -30.61 44.07
N SER A 23 25.50 -30.19 44.25
CA SER A 23 24.41 -31.08 44.68
C SER A 23 24.15 -32.22 43.69
N ILE A 24 24.15 -31.93 42.39
CA ILE A 24 24.00 -32.98 41.38
C ILE A 24 25.23 -33.89 41.32
N ASN A 25 26.45 -33.36 41.41
CA ASN A 25 27.65 -34.20 41.40
C ASN A 25 27.66 -35.18 42.58
N LEU A 26 27.33 -34.69 43.79
CA LEU A 26 27.19 -35.55 44.97
C LEU A 26 26.09 -36.60 44.80
N ALA A 27 24.93 -36.22 44.24
CA ALA A 27 23.83 -37.15 44.00
C ALA A 27 24.20 -38.21 42.95
N MET A 28 25.01 -37.87 41.95
CA MET A 28 25.46 -38.81 40.92
C MET A 28 26.39 -39.89 41.49
N ASP A 29 27.12 -39.59 42.56
CA ASP A 29 27.98 -40.55 43.27
C ASP A 29 27.20 -41.41 44.29
N ASN A 30 26.01 -40.97 44.73
CA ASN A 30 25.16 -41.75 45.65
C ASN A 30 24.63 -43.02 44.99
N GLU A 31 24.52 -44.16 45.69
CA GLU A 31 23.94 -45.40 45.16
C GLU A 31 22.44 -45.30 44.81
N SER A 32 21.68 -44.41 45.45
CA SER A 32 20.24 -44.27 45.27
C SER A 32 19.85 -43.74 43.88
N LEU A 33 19.14 -44.55 43.08
CA LEU A 33 18.58 -44.14 41.79
C LEU A 33 17.60 -42.96 41.91
N ILE A 34 16.86 -42.88 43.02
CA ILE A 34 15.89 -41.82 43.29
C ILE A 34 16.62 -40.47 43.43
N GLU A 35 17.66 -40.42 44.26
CA GLU A 35 18.44 -39.20 44.46
C GLU A 35 19.14 -38.76 43.18
N ARG A 36 19.78 -39.70 42.47
CA ARG A 36 20.42 -39.47 41.16
C ARG A 36 19.48 -38.84 40.16
N HIS A 37 18.34 -39.50 39.89
CA HIS A 37 17.38 -39.03 38.89
C HIS A 37 16.78 -37.68 39.27
N ASN A 38 16.30 -37.56 40.51
CA ASN A 38 15.58 -36.37 40.94
C ASN A 38 16.52 -35.14 40.96
N ALA A 39 17.79 -35.29 41.37
CA ALA A 39 18.79 -34.21 41.28
C ALA A 39 19.13 -33.85 39.82
N PHE A 40 19.17 -34.83 38.91
CA PHE A 40 19.43 -34.56 37.50
C PHE A 40 18.30 -33.77 36.84
N VAL A 41 17.06 -34.10 37.20
CA VAL A 41 15.85 -33.38 36.77
C VAL A 41 15.86 -31.95 37.32
N ASP A 42 16.19 -31.76 38.60
CA ASP A 42 16.28 -30.44 39.23
C ASP A 42 17.30 -29.54 38.50
N TYR A 43 18.52 -30.03 38.26
CA TYR A 43 19.56 -29.28 37.54
C TYR A 43 19.14 -28.93 36.11
N THR A 44 18.60 -29.92 35.38
CA THR A 44 18.18 -29.75 33.99
C THR A 44 17.05 -28.73 33.88
N LEU A 45 16.04 -28.80 34.75
CA LEU A 45 14.93 -27.84 34.75
C LEU A 45 15.37 -26.44 35.18
N ALA A 46 16.27 -26.32 36.15
CA ALA A 46 16.80 -25.01 36.56
C ALA A 46 17.57 -24.33 35.41
N LEU A 47 18.41 -25.07 34.69
CA LEU A 47 19.10 -24.55 33.50
C LEU A 47 18.11 -24.16 32.40
N VAL A 48 17.17 -25.05 32.07
CA VAL A 48 16.19 -24.80 31.00
C VAL A 48 15.25 -23.64 31.35
N PHE A 49 14.84 -23.47 32.61
CA PHE A 49 14.02 -22.34 33.05
C PHE A 49 14.80 -21.02 32.99
N SER A 50 16.10 -21.05 33.33
CA SER A 50 16.99 -19.90 33.19
C SER A 50 17.22 -19.52 31.72
N ALA A 51 17.28 -20.51 30.83
CA ALA A 51 17.45 -20.31 29.41
C ALA A 51 16.17 -19.81 28.71
N THR A 52 15.02 -20.38 29.05
CA THR A 52 13.77 -20.16 28.30
C THR A 52 12.83 -19.16 28.94
N GLY A 53 13.13 -18.73 30.17
CA GLY A 53 12.22 -17.96 31.00
C GLY A 53 10.92 -18.72 31.29
N HIS A 54 10.91 -20.04 31.32
CA HIS A 54 9.71 -20.86 31.56
C HIS A 54 9.06 -20.51 32.91
N ARG A 55 7.71 -20.51 32.98
CA ARG A 55 6.99 -20.40 34.27
C ARG A 55 6.93 -21.74 34.99
N ALA A 56 6.99 -21.72 36.32
CA ALA A 56 6.72 -22.90 37.11
C ALA A 56 5.25 -23.32 36.98
N VAL A 57 5.01 -24.46 36.35
CA VAL A 57 3.69 -25.04 36.09
C VAL A 57 3.74 -26.55 36.29
N LYS A 58 2.57 -27.19 36.40
CA LYS A 58 2.51 -28.65 36.43
C LYS A 58 3.00 -29.22 35.09
N ASP A 59 3.91 -30.20 35.15
CA ASP A 59 4.51 -30.91 34.01
C ASP A 59 4.96 -29.91 32.91
N PRO A 60 6.03 -29.12 33.17
CA PRO A 60 6.38 -27.95 32.37
C PRO A 60 6.73 -28.29 30.91
N ILE A 61 7.56 -29.32 30.72
CA ILE A 61 7.97 -29.85 29.41
C ILE A 61 7.57 -31.31 29.42
N SER A 62 6.54 -31.66 28.66
CA SER A 62 5.87 -32.96 28.78
C SER A 62 6.27 -33.96 27.72
N SER A 63 6.81 -33.50 26.58
CA SER A 63 7.06 -34.33 25.40
C SER A 63 8.38 -33.96 24.73
N ILE A 64 9.08 -34.96 24.19
CA ILE A 64 10.28 -34.77 23.35
C ILE A 64 9.92 -33.98 22.09
N ARG A 65 8.69 -34.10 21.58
CA ARG A 65 8.19 -33.41 20.38
C ARG A 65 8.10 -31.89 20.52
N GLN A 66 8.24 -31.38 21.74
CA GLN A 66 8.28 -29.95 22.03
C GLN A 66 9.70 -29.39 21.91
N ILE A 67 10.71 -30.19 21.57
CA ILE A 67 12.12 -29.81 21.60
C ILE A 67 12.77 -30.11 20.25
N ASP A 68 13.47 -29.12 19.70
CA ASP A 68 14.38 -29.28 18.57
C ASP A 68 15.80 -28.90 19.00
N LEU A 69 16.57 -29.92 19.39
CA LEU A 69 17.95 -29.75 19.84
C LEU A 69 18.88 -29.31 18.70
N GLN A 70 18.57 -29.68 17.45
CA GLN A 70 19.43 -29.37 16.31
C GLN A 70 19.36 -27.89 15.95
N ASN A 71 18.16 -27.31 15.97
CA ASN A 71 17.97 -25.89 15.68
C ASN A 71 17.93 -25.01 16.94
N GLY A 72 18.06 -25.60 18.14
CA GLY A 72 18.01 -24.87 19.40
C GLY A 72 16.66 -24.20 19.64
N LEU A 73 15.56 -24.94 19.45
CA LEU A 73 14.20 -24.45 19.61
C LEU A 73 13.43 -25.26 20.65
N ILE A 74 12.52 -24.63 21.37
CA ILE A 74 11.59 -25.30 22.28
C ILE A 74 10.22 -24.62 22.25
N LEU A 75 9.17 -25.44 22.24
CA LEU A 75 7.79 -25.02 22.19
C LEU A 75 7.17 -25.06 23.60
N ILE A 76 6.68 -23.92 24.08
CA ILE A 76 6.21 -23.76 25.45
C ILE A 76 4.73 -23.36 25.48
N SER A 77 3.97 -24.03 26.36
CA SER A 77 2.61 -23.63 26.76
C SER A 77 2.52 -23.51 28.29
N ASP A 78 2.98 -22.41 28.86
CA ASP A 78 3.03 -22.22 30.32
C ASP A 78 1.91 -21.31 30.88
N LYS A 79 1.41 -20.35 30.09
CA LYS A 79 0.30 -19.45 30.45
C LYS A 79 -0.59 -19.22 29.24
N VAL A 80 -1.84 -19.64 29.35
CA VAL A 80 -2.85 -19.46 28.31
C VAL A 80 -3.87 -18.44 28.78
N THR A 81 -3.77 -17.21 28.27
CA THR A 81 -4.79 -16.16 28.45
C THR A 81 -5.85 -16.24 27.36
N HIS A 82 -5.43 -16.56 26.14
CA HIS A 82 -6.26 -16.83 24.98
C HIS A 82 -5.81 -18.14 24.35
N GLU A 83 -6.74 -19.05 24.05
CA GLU A 83 -6.41 -20.35 23.44
C GLU A 83 -5.70 -20.20 22.09
N ASN A 84 -6.00 -19.13 21.34
CA ASN A 84 -5.32 -18.80 20.09
C ASN A 84 -3.84 -18.39 20.27
N ARG A 85 -3.37 -18.13 21.49
CA ARG A 85 -1.97 -17.79 21.84
C ARG A 85 -1.42 -18.76 22.90
N ALA A 86 -1.89 -19.99 22.90
CA ALA A 86 -1.53 -20.97 23.92
C ALA A 86 -0.05 -21.41 23.84
N TRP A 87 0.55 -21.32 22.65
CA TRP A 87 1.89 -21.81 22.35
C TRP A 87 2.80 -20.67 21.93
N ARG A 88 4.01 -20.64 22.48
CA ARG A 88 5.12 -19.81 22.03
C ARG A 88 6.33 -20.67 21.68
N LEU A 89 6.97 -20.35 20.56
CA LEU A 89 8.26 -20.92 20.17
C LEU A 89 9.36 -20.00 20.73
N VAL A 90 10.34 -20.57 21.42
CA VAL A 90 11.42 -19.80 22.05
C VAL A 90 12.78 -20.44 21.76
N ALA A 91 13.83 -19.66 21.97
CA ALA A 91 15.19 -20.12 21.77
C ALA A 91 15.63 -21.05 22.91
N LEU A 92 16.36 -22.10 22.56
CA LEU A 92 17.05 -23.01 23.46
C LEU A 92 18.56 -22.89 23.19
N PRO A 93 19.34 -22.23 24.07
CA PRO A 93 20.76 -22.02 23.88
C PRO A 93 21.54 -23.34 23.92
N ALA A 94 22.69 -23.38 23.25
CA ALA A 94 23.50 -24.60 23.06
C ALA A 94 23.81 -25.35 24.36
N ILE A 95 24.13 -24.64 25.45
CA ILE A 95 24.36 -25.26 26.76
C ILE A 95 23.14 -26.01 27.30
N ALA A 96 21.94 -25.49 27.08
CA ALA A 96 20.71 -26.15 27.48
C ALA A 96 20.38 -27.32 26.53
N CYS A 97 20.67 -27.19 25.22
CA CYS A 97 20.57 -28.30 24.28
C CYS A 97 21.45 -29.47 24.69
N GLU A 98 22.72 -29.22 25.04
CA GLU A 98 23.66 -30.25 25.48
C GLU A 98 23.20 -30.91 26.79
N GLN A 99 22.71 -30.13 27.75
CA GLN A 99 22.17 -30.69 28.99
C GLN A 99 20.93 -31.56 28.77
N ILE A 100 20.00 -31.15 27.89
CA ILE A 100 18.84 -31.96 27.55
C ILE A 100 19.28 -33.23 26.82
N GLN A 101 20.26 -33.16 25.91
CA GLN A 101 20.81 -34.34 25.25
C GLN A 101 21.40 -35.31 26.29
N ASN A 102 22.17 -34.82 27.25
CA ASN A 102 22.72 -35.64 28.34
C ASN A 102 21.62 -36.30 29.19
N TYR A 103 20.48 -35.63 29.40
CA TYR A 103 19.32 -36.20 30.07
C TYR A 103 18.64 -37.29 29.23
N LEU A 104 18.44 -37.04 27.92
CA LEU A 104 17.86 -38.03 27.00
C LEU A 104 18.74 -39.28 26.88
N ASP A 105 20.07 -39.13 26.85
CA ASP A 105 21.02 -40.25 26.81
C ASP A 105 21.07 -41.03 28.14
N TYR A 106 20.64 -40.42 29.24
CA TYR A 106 20.55 -41.04 30.55
C TYR A 106 19.26 -41.87 30.73
N LEU A 107 18.13 -41.48 30.14
CA LEU A 107 16.84 -42.14 30.33
C LEU A 107 16.85 -43.65 29.98
N PRO A 108 17.45 -44.12 28.86
CA PRO A 108 17.57 -45.56 28.59
C PRO A 108 18.37 -46.31 29.65
N LYS A 109 19.43 -45.68 30.19
CA LYS A 109 20.27 -46.27 31.25
C LYS A 109 19.52 -46.34 32.57
N LEU A 110 18.74 -45.31 32.89
CA LEU A 110 17.83 -45.33 34.03
C LEU A 110 16.81 -46.47 33.90
N ALA A 111 16.20 -46.65 32.72
CA ALA A 111 15.24 -47.73 32.50
C ALA A 111 15.88 -49.11 32.75
N ALA A 112 17.09 -49.34 32.25
CA ALA A 112 17.82 -50.59 32.46
C ALA A 112 18.18 -50.84 33.95
N ASN A 113 18.61 -49.81 34.68
CA ASN A 113 18.85 -49.92 36.12
C ASN A 113 17.53 -50.14 36.91
N LEU A 114 16.46 -49.47 36.47
CA LEU A 114 15.04 -49.72 36.77
C LEU A 114 14.67 -51.20 36.84
N GLU A 115 14.92 -51.82 35.70
CA GLU A 115 14.57 -53.19 35.39
C GLU A 115 15.39 -54.19 36.21
N ASN A 116 16.65 -53.87 36.50
CA ASN A 116 17.54 -54.67 37.33
C ASN A 116 17.19 -54.61 38.83
N GLU A 117 16.83 -53.43 39.36
CA GLU A 117 16.53 -53.27 40.79
C GLU A 117 15.09 -53.64 41.16
N VAL A 118 14.11 -53.39 40.28
CA VAL A 118 12.68 -53.60 40.59
C VAL A 118 11.98 -54.39 39.49
N ALA A 119 12.18 -55.70 39.53
CA ALA A 119 11.54 -56.64 38.62
C ALA A 119 10.00 -56.54 38.65
N GLY A 120 9.36 -56.54 37.48
CA GLY A 120 7.90 -56.53 37.33
C GLY A 120 7.25 -55.15 37.31
N THR A 121 8.02 -54.05 37.32
CA THR A 121 7.46 -52.69 37.14
C THR A 121 7.24 -52.34 35.66
N LEU A 122 6.19 -51.58 35.36
CA LEU A 122 5.93 -51.06 34.01
C LEU A 122 6.69 -49.75 33.73
N LEU A 123 7.40 -49.18 34.71
CA LEU A 123 8.07 -47.90 34.57
C LEU A 123 9.23 -47.93 33.55
N PRO A 124 10.13 -48.93 33.54
CA PRO A 124 11.14 -49.06 32.48
C PRO A 124 10.53 -49.02 31.08
N THR A 125 9.42 -49.74 30.87
CA THR A 125 8.67 -49.74 29.61
C THR A 125 8.11 -48.36 29.28
N LYS A 126 7.51 -47.66 30.25
CA LYS A 126 6.98 -46.30 30.09
C LYS A 126 8.08 -45.28 29.77
N ILE A 127 9.27 -45.42 30.36
CA ILE A 127 10.44 -44.57 30.05
C ILE A 127 10.89 -44.81 28.62
N ARG A 128 11.03 -46.08 28.19
CA ARG A 128 11.39 -46.42 26.80
C ARG A 128 10.32 -45.92 25.80
N GLN A 129 9.04 -45.90 26.18
CA GLN A 129 7.93 -45.36 25.38
C GLN A 129 8.01 -43.83 25.14
N LEU A 130 8.78 -43.06 25.93
CA LEU A 130 8.98 -41.61 25.70
C LEU A 130 9.57 -41.32 24.31
N PHE A 131 10.32 -42.26 23.73
CA PHE A 131 10.92 -42.15 22.41
C PHE A 131 10.01 -42.67 21.29
N SER A 132 8.75 -43.01 21.60
CA SER A 132 7.78 -43.61 20.68
C SER A 132 6.63 -42.66 20.32
N HIS A 133 5.69 -43.14 19.49
CA HIS A 133 4.53 -42.34 19.09
C HIS A 133 3.45 -42.17 20.18
N SER A 134 3.55 -42.89 21.30
CA SER A 134 2.57 -42.88 22.39
C SER A 134 3.27 -42.71 23.74
N GLU A 135 3.24 -41.48 24.27
CA GLU A 135 3.88 -41.14 25.55
C GLU A 135 2.95 -41.50 26.73
N ALA A 136 3.42 -42.34 27.65
CA ALA A 136 2.63 -42.77 28.82
C ALA A 136 2.89 -41.95 30.09
N ILE A 137 4.01 -41.22 30.15
CA ILE A 137 4.46 -40.37 31.26
C ILE A 137 5.03 -39.05 30.70
N PRO A 138 5.08 -37.95 31.48
CA PRO A 138 5.75 -36.73 31.03
C PRO A 138 7.26 -36.93 30.88
N LEU A 139 7.88 -36.22 29.95
CA LEU A 139 9.33 -36.26 29.70
C LEU A 139 10.17 -36.04 30.97
N PHE A 140 9.81 -35.02 31.75
CA PHE A 140 10.40 -34.81 33.06
C PHE A 140 9.42 -35.28 34.15
N PHE A 141 9.93 -36.11 35.05
CA PHE A 141 9.21 -36.67 36.19
C PHE A 141 10.15 -36.79 37.38
N TYR A 142 9.62 -37.01 38.57
CA TYR A 142 10.42 -37.46 39.71
C TYR A 142 10.12 -38.95 39.99
N LEU A 143 11.09 -39.67 40.52
CA LEU A 143 10.86 -40.97 41.15
C LEU A 143 10.30 -40.76 42.55
N SER A 144 9.28 -41.53 42.94
CA SER A 144 8.66 -41.39 44.26
C SER A 144 9.56 -41.90 45.37
N ASP A 145 9.71 -41.10 46.43
CA ASP A 145 10.44 -41.48 47.65
C ASP A 145 9.70 -42.59 48.45
N THR A 146 8.42 -42.85 48.13
CA THR A 146 7.57 -43.83 48.86
C THR A 146 7.60 -45.23 48.27
N ARG A 147 7.72 -45.34 46.94
CA ARG A 147 7.74 -46.62 46.22
C ARG A 147 8.60 -46.51 44.96
N LEU A 148 9.74 -47.22 44.98
CA LEU A 148 10.61 -47.35 43.82
C LEU A 148 9.84 -48.08 42.69
N GLY A 149 9.79 -47.46 41.50
CA GLY A 149 9.01 -47.94 40.36
C GLY A 149 7.75 -47.10 40.04
N ASP A 150 7.38 -46.15 40.91
CA ASP A 150 6.32 -45.16 40.64
C ASP A 150 6.91 -43.76 40.38
N ILE A 151 6.15 -42.93 39.66
CA ILE A 151 6.53 -41.54 39.36
C ILE A 151 5.67 -40.51 40.11
N GLU A 152 6.28 -39.37 40.38
CA GLU A 152 5.61 -38.16 40.84
C GLU A 152 5.66 -37.08 39.75
N ASN A 153 4.50 -36.48 39.48
CA ASN A 153 4.38 -35.38 38.52
C ASN A 153 5.04 -34.12 39.08
N ILE A 154 5.71 -33.38 38.21
CA ILE A 154 6.34 -32.12 38.60
C ILE A 154 5.27 -31.08 38.85
N THR A 155 5.29 -30.46 40.03
CA THR A 155 4.40 -29.35 40.39
C THR A 155 5.21 -28.18 40.94
N PRO A 156 4.71 -26.92 40.82
CA PRO A 156 5.40 -25.77 41.39
C PRO A 156 5.67 -25.92 42.89
N LYS A 157 4.75 -26.54 43.64
CA LYS A 157 4.92 -26.78 45.07
C LYS A 157 6.11 -27.72 45.35
N LEU A 158 6.16 -28.84 44.63
CA LEU A 158 7.23 -29.84 44.81
C LEU A 158 8.59 -29.28 44.38
N MET A 159 8.64 -28.56 43.25
CA MET A 159 9.86 -27.87 42.81
C MET A 159 10.35 -26.87 43.87
N ALA A 160 9.46 -26.09 44.48
CA ALA A 160 9.83 -25.07 45.48
C ALA A 160 10.50 -25.72 46.68
N GLN A 161 9.88 -26.81 47.16
CA GLN A 161 10.38 -27.59 48.28
C GLN A 161 11.76 -28.17 47.98
N ARG A 162 11.96 -28.75 46.80
CA ARG A 162 13.24 -29.35 46.42
C ARG A 162 14.34 -28.29 46.23
N TRP A 163 14.04 -27.22 45.50
CA TRP A 163 15.00 -26.16 45.17
C TRP A 163 15.38 -25.29 46.38
N SER A 164 14.53 -25.25 47.42
CA SER A 164 14.84 -24.54 48.67
C SER A 164 16.11 -25.04 49.38
N LYS A 165 16.53 -26.28 49.11
CA LYS A 165 17.80 -26.84 49.60
C LYS A 165 19.03 -26.18 48.95
N CYS A 166 18.86 -25.63 47.75
CA CYS A 166 19.94 -25.02 46.97
C CYS A 166 19.93 -23.48 47.09
N TRP A 167 18.74 -22.86 47.23
CA TRP A 167 18.62 -21.40 47.35
C TRP A 167 17.31 -20.96 48.05
N SER A 168 17.29 -19.73 48.59
CA SER A 168 16.11 -19.15 49.30
C SER A 168 15.19 -18.27 48.43
N LEU A 169 15.57 -17.99 47.19
CA LEU A 169 14.79 -17.24 46.21
C LEU A 169 13.53 -17.99 45.67
N PRO A 170 12.47 -17.27 45.28
CA PRO A 170 11.28 -17.86 44.66
C PRO A 170 11.60 -18.56 43.34
N ILE A 171 10.88 -19.65 42.99
CA ILE A 171 11.12 -20.41 41.74
C ILE A 171 11.12 -19.53 40.47
N ASN A 172 10.22 -18.54 40.41
CA ASN A 172 10.08 -17.68 39.21
C ASN A 172 11.24 -16.69 39.05
N PHE A 173 12.17 -16.64 39.99
CA PHE A 173 13.38 -15.82 39.93
C PHE A 173 14.18 -16.04 38.64
N LEU A 174 14.34 -17.29 38.20
CA LEU A 174 15.09 -17.64 36.98
C LEU A 174 14.51 -16.95 35.73
N ARG A 175 13.19 -16.79 35.67
CA ARG A 175 12.50 -16.06 34.60
C ARG A 175 12.80 -14.55 34.63
N HIS A 176 12.82 -13.94 35.81
CA HIS A 176 13.19 -12.52 35.96
C HIS A 176 14.65 -12.28 35.57
N THR A 177 15.51 -13.24 35.90
CA THR A 177 16.91 -13.25 35.50
C THR A 177 17.06 -13.27 33.98
N ALA A 178 16.44 -14.23 33.30
CA ALA A 178 16.45 -14.31 31.84
C ALA A 178 15.95 -13.00 31.17
N ALA A 179 14.88 -12.42 31.73
CA ALA A 179 14.31 -11.15 31.24
C ALA A 179 15.31 -9.98 31.33
N THR A 180 15.94 -9.82 32.50
CA THR A 180 16.84 -8.71 32.80
C THR A 180 18.11 -8.79 31.95
N GLU A 181 18.61 -10.00 31.72
CA GLU A 181 19.89 -10.20 31.02
C GLU A 181 19.74 -10.04 29.51
N LEU A 182 18.61 -10.49 28.93
CA LEU A 182 18.28 -10.18 27.54
C LEU A 182 18.14 -8.67 27.29
N LEU A 183 17.57 -7.92 28.26
CA LEU A 183 17.46 -6.47 28.17
C LEU A 183 18.83 -5.77 28.20
N LYS A 184 19.84 -6.37 28.82
CA LYS A 184 21.21 -5.81 28.86
C LYS A 184 22.01 -6.08 27.59
N LEU A 185 21.71 -7.16 26.88
CA LEU A 185 22.57 -7.68 25.80
C LEU A 185 22.24 -7.10 24.43
N GLU A 186 20.96 -6.99 24.06
CA GLU A 186 20.55 -6.61 22.70
C GLU A 186 19.36 -5.63 22.70
N SER A 187 18.15 -6.13 22.93
CA SER A 187 16.91 -5.42 22.62
C SER A 187 15.76 -5.85 23.53
N ALA A 188 14.86 -4.93 23.85
CA ALA A 188 13.67 -5.23 24.65
C ALA A 188 12.75 -6.26 23.97
N ASP A 189 12.76 -6.31 22.64
CA ASP A 189 11.94 -7.23 21.87
C ASP A 189 12.38 -8.69 22.04
N TYR A 190 13.68 -8.93 22.22
CA TYR A 190 14.20 -10.28 22.46
C TYR A 190 13.69 -10.86 23.77
N ALA A 191 13.70 -10.03 24.83
CA ALA A 191 13.11 -10.39 26.11
C ALA A 191 11.61 -10.65 25.97
N GLN A 192 10.87 -9.82 25.21
CA GLN A 192 9.44 -10.03 24.99
C GLN A 192 9.13 -11.34 24.24
N ILE A 193 9.90 -11.65 23.20
CA ILE A 193 9.76 -12.89 22.42
C ILE A 193 10.02 -14.10 23.31
N GLN A 194 11.17 -14.14 23.99
CA GLN A 194 11.57 -15.28 24.83
C GLN A 194 10.56 -15.53 25.97
N LEU A 195 10.03 -14.47 26.56
CA LEU A 195 9.09 -14.56 27.68
C LEU A 195 7.62 -14.76 27.22
N GLY A 196 7.30 -14.54 25.94
CA GLY A 196 5.93 -14.52 25.43
C GLY A 196 5.11 -13.34 25.94
N HIS A 197 5.73 -12.17 26.10
CA HIS A 197 5.04 -10.92 26.43
C HIS A 197 4.58 -10.25 25.13
N ALA A 198 3.46 -10.71 24.58
CA ALA A 198 2.78 -10.00 23.50
C ALA A 198 1.81 -8.98 24.10
N SER A 199 2.30 -7.78 24.38
CA SER A 199 1.52 -6.69 25.01
C SER A 199 0.47 -6.08 24.08
N GLY A 200 0.56 -6.35 22.77
CA GLY A 200 -0.32 -5.82 21.73
C GLY A 200 -1.16 -6.86 20.98
N ASN A 201 -1.90 -6.37 19.99
CA ASN A 201 -2.75 -7.19 19.12
C ASN A 201 -1.96 -8.00 18.11
N ALA A 202 -0.79 -7.52 17.71
CA ALA A 202 0.12 -8.26 16.85
C ALA A 202 0.83 -9.37 17.64
N HIS A 203 1.13 -10.47 16.96
CA HIS A 203 2.01 -11.53 17.42
C HIS A 203 3.39 -11.34 16.78
N GLN A 204 4.48 -11.52 17.52
CA GLN A 204 5.83 -11.22 17.01
C GLN A 204 6.21 -12.01 15.75
N PHE A 205 5.70 -13.25 15.64
CA PHE A 205 5.82 -14.11 14.45
C PHE A 205 4.47 -14.33 13.74
N GLY A 206 3.54 -13.39 13.91
CA GLY A 206 2.20 -13.44 13.35
C GLY A 206 2.17 -13.41 11.81
N GLU A 207 0.98 -13.31 11.25
CA GLU A 207 0.68 -13.19 9.82
C GLU A 207 1.38 -12.00 9.15
N ASN A 208 1.62 -10.92 9.88
CA ASN A 208 2.21 -9.69 9.35
C ASN A 208 3.70 -9.51 9.69
N ALA A 209 4.32 -10.50 10.34
CA ALA A 209 5.71 -10.39 10.77
C ALA A 209 6.66 -10.27 9.57
N ALA A 210 7.61 -9.33 9.66
CA ALA A 210 8.62 -9.07 8.64
C ALA A 210 9.85 -9.99 8.76
N GLU A 211 9.96 -10.74 9.85
CA GLU A 211 11.10 -11.61 10.15
C GLU A 211 10.65 -13.03 10.49
N SER A 212 11.55 -14.00 10.35
CA SER A 212 11.29 -15.40 10.67
C SER A 212 11.55 -15.73 12.13
N ALA A 213 10.87 -16.77 12.62
CA ALA A 213 11.12 -17.28 13.96
C ALA A 213 12.53 -17.86 14.08
N LYS A 214 12.98 -18.62 13.07
CA LYS A 214 14.31 -19.27 13.09
C LYS A 214 15.46 -18.29 13.29
N ASP A 215 15.50 -17.19 12.53
CA ASP A 215 16.63 -16.26 12.60
C ASP A 215 16.68 -15.51 13.93
N ILE A 216 15.52 -15.03 14.39
CA ILE A 216 15.43 -14.24 15.61
C ILE A 216 15.71 -15.10 16.83
N LEU A 217 15.17 -16.32 16.87
CA LEU A 217 15.43 -17.24 17.97
C LEU A 217 16.89 -17.72 17.96
N ALA A 218 17.56 -17.84 16.80
CA ALA A 218 18.99 -18.12 16.74
C ALA A 218 19.82 -16.99 17.39
N LYS A 219 19.52 -15.72 17.09
CA LYS A 219 20.19 -14.55 17.73
C LYS A 219 19.97 -14.54 19.25
N ILE A 220 18.73 -14.75 19.69
CA ILE A 220 18.39 -14.84 21.12
C ILE A 220 19.14 -16.01 21.78
N GLY A 221 19.19 -17.16 21.13
CA GLY A 221 19.92 -18.34 21.60
C GLY A 221 21.42 -18.08 21.79
N LEU A 222 22.07 -17.37 20.85
CA LEU A 222 23.48 -16.98 20.97
C LEU A 222 23.71 -16.04 22.18
N ALA A 223 22.89 -15.01 22.33
CA ALA A 223 22.99 -14.06 23.44
C ALA A 223 22.80 -14.75 24.80
N LEU A 224 21.78 -15.61 24.93
CA LEU A 224 21.54 -16.39 26.15
C LEU A 224 22.65 -17.38 26.43
N ASN A 225 23.19 -18.05 25.41
CA ASN A 225 24.28 -18.99 25.58
C ASN A 225 25.52 -18.31 26.15
N LYS A 226 25.86 -17.11 25.66
CA LYS A 226 26.95 -16.30 26.21
C LYS A 226 26.72 -15.99 27.70
N TYR A 227 25.54 -15.47 28.04
CA TYR A 227 25.18 -15.13 29.41
C TYR A 227 25.23 -16.34 30.36
N LEU A 228 24.64 -17.47 29.98
CA LEU A 228 24.59 -18.66 30.83
C LEU A 228 26.00 -19.20 31.13
N ASN A 229 26.90 -19.17 30.15
CA ASN A 229 28.31 -19.53 30.35
C ASN A 229 29.02 -18.56 31.30
N GLU A 230 28.83 -17.25 31.17
CA GLU A 230 29.43 -16.24 32.05
C GLU A 230 28.96 -16.37 33.52
N MET A 231 27.72 -16.84 33.73
CA MET A 231 27.18 -17.13 35.05
C MET A 231 27.68 -18.44 35.66
N GLY A 232 28.39 -19.28 34.88
CA GLY A 232 29.01 -20.51 35.36
C GLY A 232 28.18 -21.77 35.18
N TRP A 233 27.09 -21.74 34.40
CA TRP A 233 26.39 -22.96 34.01
C TRP A 233 27.31 -23.87 33.20
N LYS A 234 27.20 -25.19 33.39
CA LYS A 234 27.90 -26.20 32.59
C LYS A 234 27.00 -27.40 32.29
N PRO A 235 27.12 -28.03 31.12
CA PRO A 235 26.44 -29.29 30.87
C PRO A 235 27.07 -30.40 31.72
N ILE A 236 26.24 -31.28 32.28
CA ILE A 236 26.65 -32.38 33.17
C ILE A 236 26.23 -33.69 32.53
N LYS A 237 27.20 -34.60 32.36
CA LYS A 237 26.98 -35.96 31.86
C LYS A 237 26.73 -36.90 33.03
N SER A 238 25.77 -37.81 32.87
CA SER A 238 25.54 -38.85 33.87
C SER A 238 26.67 -39.89 33.85
N PRO A 239 27.27 -40.24 35.00
CA PRO A 239 28.25 -41.32 35.09
C PRO A 239 27.62 -42.71 35.11
N VAL A 240 26.28 -42.80 35.14
CA VAL A 240 25.54 -44.07 35.23
C VAL A 240 25.84 -44.94 34.02
N ARG A 241 26.19 -46.20 34.30
CA ARG A 241 26.51 -47.23 33.31
C ARG A 241 25.33 -48.19 33.14
N LEU A 242 25.37 -48.95 32.05
CA LEU A 242 24.44 -50.06 31.85
C LEU A 242 24.77 -51.20 32.82
N PRO A 243 23.77 -51.81 33.47
CA PRO A 243 23.96 -53.04 34.21
C PRO A 243 24.46 -54.17 33.29
N TYR A 244 25.22 -55.11 33.85
CA TYR A 244 25.75 -56.25 33.09
C TYR A 244 24.62 -57.10 32.50
N GLY A 245 24.65 -57.36 31.19
CA GLY A 245 23.64 -58.15 30.48
C GLY A 245 22.41 -57.37 30.01
N PHE A 246 22.32 -56.07 30.26
CA PHE A 246 21.22 -55.21 29.80
C PHE A 246 21.63 -54.38 28.57
N SER A 247 20.66 -54.14 27.67
CA SER A 247 20.85 -53.32 26.47
C SER A 247 20.11 -51.98 26.57
N GLU A 248 20.63 -50.98 25.86
CA GLU A 248 19.92 -49.71 25.59
C GLU A 248 18.73 -49.90 24.63
N GLU A 249 18.38 -51.13 24.24
CA GLU A 249 17.48 -51.38 23.12
C GLU A 249 16.16 -50.62 23.24
N LYS A 250 15.84 -49.92 22.15
CA LYS A 250 14.59 -49.24 21.93
C LYS A 250 13.56 -50.32 21.58
N ILE A 251 12.43 -50.32 22.28
CA ILE A 251 11.37 -51.33 22.11
C ILE A 251 10.93 -51.39 20.64
N SER A 252 10.83 -52.60 20.08
CA SER A 252 10.14 -52.84 18.80
C SER A 252 8.63 -52.59 18.96
N LEU A 253 8.07 -51.74 18.09
CA LEU A 253 6.68 -51.24 18.14
C LEU A 253 5.58 -52.32 18.19
N ASN A 254 5.90 -53.59 17.89
CA ASN A 254 4.94 -54.67 17.75
C ASN A 254 4.54 -55.36 19.07
N GLN A 255 5.04 -54.91 20.24
CA GLN A 255 4.84 -55.63 21.52
C GLN A 255 4.07 -54.87 22.62
N LEU A 256 3.36 -53.77 22.32
CA LEU A 256 2.76 -52.94 23.39
C LEU A 256 1.26 -52.71 23.21
N GLU A 257 0.48 -53.06 24.24
CA GLU A 257 -0.91 -52.65 24.41
C GLU A 257 -1.01 -51.13 24.60
N SER A 258 -1.82 -50.50 23.75
CA SER A 258 -2.05 -49.06 23.73
C SER A 258 -3.03 -48.63 24.82
N GLN A 259 -2.59 -48.46 26.07
CA GLN A 259 -3.47 -47.90 27.11
C GLN A 259 -2.71 -47.03 28.14
N SER A 260 -2.54 -45.75 27.79
CA SER A 260 -2.40 -44.67 28.78
C SER A 260 -3.50 -43.65 28.54
N THR A 261 -4.52 -43.67 29.40
CA THR A 261 -5.69 -42.77 29.35
C THR A 261 -5.52 -41.50 30.20
N LYS A 262 -4.39 -41.35 30.91
CA LYS A 262 -4.15 -40.19 31.77
C LYS A 262 -3.46 -39.07 31.00
N GLU A 263 -4.19 -37.97 30.81
CA GLU A 263 -3.62 -36.72 30.31
C GLU A 263 -2.65 -36.09 31.34
N PHE A 264 -1.51 -35.59 30.86
CA PHE A 264 -0.51 -34.83 31.62
C PHE A 264 -0.13 -33.55 30.88
N GLY A 265 0.76 -32.72 31.44
CA GLY A 265 1.29 -31.57 30.69
C GLY A 265 0.25 -30.51 30.32
N GLN A 266 0.28 -30.07 29.06
CA GLN A 266 -0.63 -29.07 28.52
C GLN A 266 -2.08 -29.58 28.47
N ALA A 267 -2.30 -30.84 28.07
CA ALA A 267 -3.62 -31.43 27.91
C ALA A 267 -4.39 -31.43 29.25
N ALA A 268 -3.74 -31.93 30.31
CA ALA A 268 -4.29 -31.89 31.67
C ALA A 268 -4.61 -30.45 32.13
N ARG A 269 -3.70 -29.50 31.86
CA ARG A 269 -3.91 -28.08 32.19
C ARG A 269 -5.06 -27.49 31.39
N ARG A 270 -5.25 -27.86 30.12
CA ARG A 270 -6.37 -27.42 29.26
C ARG A 270 -7.69 -27.97 29.77
N GLN A 271 -7.78 -29.25 30.11
CA GLN A 271 -8.99 -29.83 30.70
C GLN A 271 -9.37 -29.12 32.01
N ASN A 272 -8.40 -28.88 32.89
CA ASN A 272 -8.64 -28.15 34.13
C ASN A 272 -9.15 -26.72 33.85
N ARG A 273 -8.55 -25.99 32.90
CA ARG A 273 -9.06 -24.69 32.45
C ARG A 273 -10.48 -24.77 31.90
N LEU A 274 -10.81 -25.79 31.11
CA LEU A 274 -12.17 -25.98 30.57
C LEU A 274 -13.19 -26.27 31.68
N LYS A 275 -12.84 -27.12 32.66
CA LYS A 275 -13.68 -27.42 33.83
C LYS A 275 -13.91 -26.15 34.67
N SER A 276 -12.85 -25.44 35.04
CA SER A 276 -12.95 -24.16 35.78
C SER A 276 -13.66 -23.07 34.96
N GLY A 277 -13.46 -23.04 33.64
CA GLY A 277 -14.10 -22.11 32.72
C GLY A 277 -15.61 -22.33 32.60
N LYS A 278 -16.07 -23.59 32.57
CA LYS A 278 -17.49 -23.94 32.65
C LYS A 278 -18.12 -23.43 33.95
N GLN A 279 -17.47 -23.69 35.09
CA GLN A 279 -17.93 -23.21 36.40
C GLN A 279 -17.99 -21.67 36.47
N LYS A 280 -16.97 -20.98 35.96
CA LYS A 280 -16.95 -19.51 35.84
C LYS A 280 -18.07 -18.99 34.94
N ARG A 281 -18.32 -19.62 33.79
CA ARG A 281 -19.42 -19.23 32.88
C ARG A 281 -20.80 -19.38 33.53
N VAL A 282 -21.01 -20.44 34.32
CA VAL A 282 -22.25 -20.61 35.08
C VAL A 282 -22.46 -19.44 36.05
N LYS A 283 -21.43 -19.07 36.81
CA LYS A 283 -21.48 -17.89 37.71
C LYS A 283 -21.66 -16.56 36.97
N LEU A 284 -20.99 -16.37 35.82
CA LEU A 284 -21.14 -15.15 35.02
C LEU A 284 -22.56 -15.03 34.43
N LYS A 285 -23.15 -16.15 33.98
CA LYS A 285 -24.54 -16.17 33.52
C LYS A 285 -25.52 -15.84 34.64
N SER A 286 -25.31 -16.33 35.87
CA SER A 286 -26.20 -16.00 36.98
C SER A 286 -26.21 -14.50 37.30
N TYR A 287 -25.06 -13.81 37.22
CA TYR A 287 -25.04 -12.35 37.39
C TYR A 287 -25.84 -11.61 36.31
N ILE A 288 -25.75 -12.05 35.05
CA ILE A 288 -26.50 -11.45 33.94
C ILE A 288 -28.00 -11.76 34.07
N ILE A 289 -28.38 -12.97 34.46
CA ILE A 289 -29.78 -13.35 34.70
C ILE A 289 -30.36 -12.51 35.84
N ASN A 290 -29.65 -12.40 36.97
CA ASN A 290 -30.11 -11.58 38.09
C ASN A 290 -30.28 -10.10 37.70
N ALA A 291 -29.34 -9.55 36.92
CA ALA A 291 -29.45 -8.19 36.38
C ALA A 291 -30.67 -8.05 35.45
N LYS A 292 -30.91 -9.05 34.59
CA LYS A 292 -32.07 -9.06 33.70
C LYS A 292 -33.37 -9.09 34.50
N ASN A 293 -33.46 -9.94 35.50
CA ASN A 293 -34.65 -10.11 36.33
C ASN A 293 -34.94 -8.85 37.15
N SER A 294 -33.91 -8.15 37.64
CA SER A 294 -34.11 -6.92 38.43
C SER A 294 -34.41 -5.69 37.59
N VAL A 295 -33.89 -5.60 36.36
CA VAL A 295 -34.02 -4.40 35.51
C VAL A 295 -35.17 -4.51 34.50
N LEU A 296 -35.46 -5.72 33.99
CA LEU A 296 -36.42 -5.93 32.90
C LEU A 296 -37.69 -6.71 33.31
N ASN A 297 -37.86 -7.04 34.61
CA ASN A 297 -39.04 -7.73 35.16
C ASN A 297 -39.52 -8.95 34.33
N ASP A 298 -38.57 -9.74 33.81
CA ASP A 298 -38.79 -11.01 33.09
C ASP A 298 -39.64 -10.98 31.79
N GLN A 299 -39.98 -9.82 31.21
CA GLN A 299 -40.86 -9.76 30.02
C GLN A 299 -40.38 -8.94 28.80
N GLY A 300 -39.14 -8.46 28.74
CA GLY A 300 -38.65 -7.69 27.59
C GLY A 300 -37.38 -8.21 26.92
N ASP A 301 -37.34 -8.18 25.58
CA ASP A 301 -36.10 -8.11 24.80
C ASP A 301 -35.43 -6.74 25.01
N ILE A 302 -34.10 -6.69 24.98
CA ILE A 302 -33.34 -5.45 25.19
C ILE A 302 -33.46 -4.59 23.93
N THR A 303 -34.13 -3.44 24.02
CA THR A 303 -34.44 -2.58 22.86
C THR A 303 -33.94 -1.14 23.00
N THR A 304 -33.59 -0.66 24.21
CA THR A 304 -33.19 0.74 24.43
C THR A 304 -31.79 0.91 25.04
N VAL A 305 -31.24 2.12 24.93
CA VAL A 305 -29.93 2.49 25.51
C VAL A 305 -29.99 2.51 27.04
N GLU A 306 -31.11 2.96 27.58
CA GLU A 306 -31.38 3.14 29.01
C GLU A 306 -31.45 1.78 29.73
N GLU A 307 -32.09 0.78 29.12
CA GLU A 307 -32.13 -0.60 29.63
C GLU A 307 -30.72 -1.19 29.78
N VAL A 308 -29.88 -1.01 28.76
CA VAL A 308 -28.50 -1.52 28.80
C VAL A 308 -27.67 -0.77 29.85
N ARG A 309 -27.85 0.55 30.01
CA ARG A 309 -27.23 1.31 31.10
C ARG A 309 -27.68 0.82 32.48
N GLY A 310 -28.98 0.50 32.65
CA GLY A 310 -29.53 -0.09 33.87
C GLY A 310 -28.88 -1.44 34.20
N LEU A 311 -28.75 -2.31 33.20
CA LEU A 311 -28.07 -3.61 33.35
C LEU A 311 -26.58 -3.45 33.69
N VAL A 312 -25.88 -2.50 33.06
CA VAL A 312 -24.48 -2.20 33.37
C VAL A 312 -24.33 -1.72 34.80
N ASN A 313 -25.15 -0.77 35.25
CA ASN A 313 -25.11 -0.24 36.61
C ASN A 313 -25.39 -1.32 37.66
N TYR A 314 -26.38 -2.18 37.42
CA TYR A 314 -26.65 -3.31 38.29
C TYR A 314 -25.45 -4.26 38.39
N LEU A 315 -24.83 -4.60 37.25
CA LEU A 315 -23.65 -5.46 37.24
C LEU A 315 -22.48 -4.83 37.99
N VAL A 316 -22.24 -3.52 37.84
CA VAL A 316 -21.17 -2.79 38.55
C VAL A 316 -21.37 -2.84 40.07
N GLN A 317 -22.62 -2.72 40.54
CA GLN A 317 -22.94 -2.74 41.98
C GLN A 317 -22.93 -4.15 42.60
N ASN A 318 -23.37 -5.16 41.84
CA ASN A 318 -23.69 -6.49 42.38
C ASN A 318 -22.72 -7.60 41.92
N THR A 319 -21.74 -7.29 41.06
CA THR A 319 -20.74 -8.26 40.60
C THR A 319 -19.38 -7.98 41.25
N PRO A 320 -18.70 -8.99 41.83
CA PRO A 320 -17.33 -8.82 42.31
C PRO A 320 -16.40 -8.29 41.23
N GLY A 321 -15.46 -7.41 41.59
CA GLY A 321 -14.55 -6.72 40.65
C GLY A 321 -13.83 -7.66 39.68
N ASP A 322 -13.37 -8.83 40.15
CA ASP A 322 -12.68 -9.84 39.34
C ASP A 322 -13.55 -10.47 38.23
N HIS A 323 -14.87 -10.38 38.34
CA HIS A 323 -15.84 -10.93 37.40
C HIS A 323 -16.57 -9.86 36.57
N LEU A 324 -16.56 -8.60 37.01
CA LEU A 324 -17.31 -7.49 36.39
C LEU A 324 -17.01 -7.32 34.90
N ASN A 325 -15.73 -7.18 34.54
CA ASN A 325 -15.33 -6.97 33.14
C ASN A 325 -15.76 -8.12 32.21
N GLN A 326 -15.77 -9.36 32.72
CA GLN A 326 -16.19 -10.53 31.95
C GLN A 326 -17.72 -10.57 31.81
N ALA A 327 -18.45 -10.20 32.85
CA ALA A 327 -19.90 -10.08 32.83
C ALA A 327 -20.37 -8.99 31.85
N LEU A 328 -19.74 -7.82 31.88
CA LEU A 328 -20.01 -6.72 30.94
C LEU A 328 -19.75 -7.12 29.49
N ARG A 329 -18.62 -7.79 29.19
CA ARG A 329 -18.34 -8.30 27.84
C ARG A 329 -19.40 -9.28 27.35
N LEU A 330 -19.89 -10.17 28.22
CA LEU A 330 -20.95 -11.12 27.88
C LEU A 330 -22.30 -10.41 27.67
N LEU A 331 -22.63 -9.42 28.50
CA LEU A 331 -23.80 -8.56 28.32
C LEU A 331 -23.76 -7.86 26.96
N TYR A 332 -22.69 -7.12 26.66
CA TYR A 332 -22.57 -6.40 25.37
C TYR A 332 -22.59 -7.36 24.18
N ARG A 333 -21.95 -8.53 24.29
CA ARG A 333 -22.05 -9.58 23.26
C ARG A 333 -23.49 -10.04 23.09
N HIS A 334 -24.23 -10.28 24.17
CA HIS A 334 -25.63 -10.68 24.11
C HIS A 334 -26.50 -9.59 23.46
N VAL A 335 -26.36 -8.33 23.90
CA VAL A 335 -27.06 -7.16 23.32
C VAL A 335 -26.78 -7.03 21.82
N SER A 336 -25.53 -7.26 21.38
CA SER A 336 -25.15 -7.13 19.97
C SER A 336 -25.82 -8.13 19.00
N HIS A 337 -26.49 -9.17 19.51
CA HIS A 337 -27.24 -10.12 18.69
C HIS A 337 -28.69 -9.67 18.41
N PHE A 338 -29.21 -8.67 19.11
CA PHE A 338 -30.56 -8.12 18.87
C PHE A 338 -30.57 -7.09 17.73
N PRO A 339 -31.71 -6.89 17.04
CA PRO A 339 -31.88 -5.81 16.07
C PRO A 339 -31.54 -4.45 16.70
N LYS A 340 -30.74 -3.61 16.01
CA LYS A 340 -30.19 -2.33 16.52
C LYS A 340 -29.26 -2.42 17.75
N GLY A 341 -29.07 -3.60 18.35
CA GLY A 341 -28.22 -3.79 19.53
C GLY A 341 -26.74 -3.43 19.31
N LYS A 342 -26.22 -3.58 18.08
CA LYS A 342 -24.86 -3.12 17.73
C LYS A 342 -24.69 -1.60 17.82
N GLU A 343 -25.72 -0.83 17.47
CA GLU A 343 -25.70 0.64 17.56
C GLU A 343 -25.78 1.08 19.02
N ILE A 344 -26.65 0.44 19.81
CA ILE A 344 -26.78 0.66 21.25
C ILE A 344 -25.45 0.42 21.97
N VAL A 345 -24.78 -0.70 21.68
CA VAL A 345 -23.46 -1.01 22.25
C VAL A 345 -22.41 0.02 21.84
N LYS A 346 -22.38 0.46 20.56
CA LYS A 346 -21.45 1.52 20.10
C LYS A 346 -21.60 2.82 20.89
N ILE A 347 -22.83 3.19 21.27
CA ILE A 347 -23.12 4.41 22.04
C ILE A 347 -22.69 4.28 23.51
N ILE A 348 -23.01 3.15 24.15
CA ILE A 348 -22.82 2.96 25.60
C ILE A 348 -21.39 2.58 25.95
N ALA A 349 -20.79 1.75 25.11
CA ALA A 349 -19.47 1.19 25.33
C ALA A 349 -18.78 1.14 23.96
N PRO A 350 -18.05 2.20 23.56
CA PRO A 350 -17.19 2.20 22.37
C PRO A 350 -16.00 1.26 22.60
N ILE A 351 -16.28 0.00 22.87
CA ILE A 351 -15.32 -1.08 23.09
C ILE A 351 -14.86 -1.47 21.70
N ARG A 352 -13.68 -0.99 21.34
CA ARG A 352 -12.91 -1.63 20.27
C ARG A 352 -12.55 -3.02 20.77
N VAL A 353 -13.25 -4.05 20.31
CA VAL A 353 -12.83 -5.44 20.52
C VAL A 353 -11.57 -5.64 19.69
N LEU A 354 -10.44 -5.42 20.33
CA LEU A 354 -9.15 -5.65 19.74
C LEU A 354 -9.02 -7.15 19.45
N ARG A 355 -8.94 -7.51 18.17
CA ARG A 355 -8.73 -8.90 17.75
C ARG A 355 -7.26 -9.22 17.97
N VAL A 356 -7.03 -10.10 18.94
CA VAL A 356 -5.73 -10.67 19.23
C VAL A 356 -5.33 -11.59 18.07
N GLU A 357 -4.25 -11.27 17.38
CA GLU A 357 -3.69 -12.09 16.31
C GLU A 357 -3.33 -13.47 16.85
N LYS A 358 -3.63 -14.52 16.09
CA LYS A 358 -3.39 -15.91 16.49
C LYS A 358 -1.87 -16.19 16.50
N SER A 359 -1.45 -17.07 17.39
CA SER A 359 -0.11 -17.66 17.30
C SER A 359 -0.05 -18.53 16.05
N PRO A 360 1.03 -18.45 15.26
CA PRO A 360 1.27 -19.39 14.18
C PRO A 360 1.58 -20.80 14.68
N PHE A 361 1.93 -20.94 15.97
CA PHE A 361 2.40 -22.18 16.53
C PHE A 361 1.30 -22.93 17.28
N HIS A 362 1.35 -24.24 17.19
CA HIS A 362 0.49 -25.19 17.87
C HIS A 362 1.30 -26.37 18.38
N GLU A 363 0.66 -27.29 19.10
CA GLU A 363 1.30 -28.40 19.83
C GLU A 363 2.27 -29.25 18.98
N ASN A 364 1.97 -29.44 17.70
CA ASN A 364 2.74 -30.30 16.79
C ASN A 364 3.70 -29.51 15.89
N THR A 365 3.86 -28.19 16.07
CA THR A 365 4.68 -27.36 15.19
C THR A 365 6.12 -27.87 15.06
N ILE A 366 6.81 -28.12 16.18
CA ILE A 366 8.19 -28.62 16.15
C ILE A 366 8.27 -30.01 15.53
N TYR A 367 7.35 -30.90 15.90
CA TYR A 367 7.30 -32.25 15.34
C TYR A 367 7.12 -32.25 13.82
N ALA A 368 6.13 -31.51 13.32
CA ALA A 368 5.87 -31.41 11.88
C ALA A 368 7.07 -30.81 11.13
N TYR A 369 7.70 -29.78 11.71
CA TYR A 369 8.92 -29.19 11.16
C TYR A 369 10.08 -30.20 11.11
N GLN A 370 10.33 -30.96 12.17
CA GLN A 370 11.39 -31.98 12.19
C GLN A 370 11.16 -33.08 11.15
N GLN A 371 9.92 -33.54 10.97
CA GLN A 371 9.59 -34.50 9.92
C GLN A 371 9.85 -33.90 8.52
N ALA A 372 9.41 -32.66 8.28
CA ALA A 372 9.62 -31.99 7.01
C ALA A 372 11.12 -31.76 6.70
N ILE A 373 11.93 -31.41 7.70
CA ILE A 373 13.39 -31.27 7.55
C ILE A 373 14.07 -32.62 7.29
N LYS A 374 13.64 -33.69 7.97
CA LYS A 374 14.12 -35.05 7.69
C LYS A 374 13.84 -35.46 6.25
N ILE A 375 12.62 -35.21 5.77
CA ILE A 375 12.23 -35.47 4.37
C ILE A 375 13.06 -34.61 3.40
N ARG A 376 13.26 -33.33 3.69
CA ARG A 376 14.11 -32.43 2.88
C ARG A 376 15.54 -32.99 2.75
N LYS A 377 16.10 -33.52 3.85
CA LYS A 377 17.42 -34.17 3.84
C LYS A 377 17.40 -35.49 3.04
N ASN A 378 16.40 -36.34 3.24
CA ASN A 378 16.27 -37.58 2.47
C ASN A 378 16.18 -37.30 0.96
N PHE A 379 15.56 -36.19 0.56
CA PHE A 379 15.51 -35.77 -0.84
C PHE A 379 16.90 -35.35 -1.38
N THR A 380 17.70 -34.61 -0.60
CA THR A 380 19.08 -34.31 -1.04
C THR A 380 19.93 -35.57 -1.14
N ASP A 381 19.79 -36.48 -0.18
CA ASP A 381 20.50 -37.76 -0.18
C ASP A 381 20.07 -38.64 -1.38
N TYR A 382 18.78 -38.61 -1.74
CA TYR A 382 18.24 -39.23 -2.94
C TYR A 382 18.91 -38.66 -4.22
N LEU A 383 18.97 -37.33 -4.38
CA LEU A 383 19.61 -36.71 -5.55
C LEU A 383 21.10 -37.07 -5.64
N ASP A 384 21.79 -37.20 -4.51
CA ASP A 384 23.19 -37.63 -4.44
C ASP A 384 23.41 -39.10 -4.81
N SER A 385 22.41 -39.95 -4.54
CA SER A 385 22.47 -41.38 -4.84
C SER A 385 22.21 -41.71 -6.33
N CYS A 386 21.58 -40.80 -7.07
CA CYS A 386 21.18 -41.03 -8.45
C CYS A 386 22.39 -41.03 -9.41
N GLN A 387 22.54 -42.11 -10.18
CA GLN A 387 23.65 -42.28 -11.14
C GLN A 387 23.21 -42.22 -12.61
N THR A 388 21.96 -42.58 -12.91
CA THR A 388 21.41 -42.59 -14.26
C THR A 388 20.61 -41.31 -14.54
N PRO A 389 20.55 -40.82 -15.79
CA PRO A 389 19.66 -39.71 -16.15
C PRO A 389 18.19 -40.05 -15.85
N PRO A 390 17.42 -39.14 -15.22
CA PRO A 390 16.00 -39.35 -14.98
C PRO A 390 15.18 -39.24 -16.25
N THR A 391 13.99 -39.85 -16.23
CA THR A 391 12.95 -39.55 -17.22
C THR A 391 12.39 -38.14 -17.00
N ASN A 392 11.78 -37.54 -18.02
CA ASN A 392 11.11 -36.24 -17.89
C ASN A 392 10.05 -36.23 -16.79
N LEU A 393 9.24 -37.31 -16.68
CA LEU A 393 8.24 -37.46 -15.61
C LEU A 393 8.87 -37.43 -14.21
N GLN A 394 9.95 -38.18 -14.02
CA GLN A 394 10.69 -38.21 -12.77
C GLN A 394 11.28 -36.83 -12.45
N ARG A 395 11.89 -36.16 -13.44
CA ARG A 395 12.45 -34.82 -13.27
C ARG A 395 11.37 -33.80 -12.89
N ILE A 396 10.19 -33.86 -13.51
CA ILE A 396 9.05 -33.00 -13.14
C ILE A 396 8.64 -33.28 -11.68
N SER A 397 8.53 -34.54 -11.26
CA SER A 397 8.21 -34.90 -9.87
C SER A 397 9.26 -34.39 -8.87
N GLU A 398 10.55 -34.50 -9.19
CA GLU A 398 11.65 -33.93 -8.39
C GLU A 398 11.53 -32.42 -8.26
N ILE A 399 11.18 -31.72 -9.35
CA ILE A 399 10.94 -30.27 -9.30
C ILE A 399 9.78 -29.93 -8.35
N HIS A 400 8.68 -30.70 -8.33
CA HIS A 400 7.57 -30.42 -7.40
C HIS A 400 7.97 -30.58 -5.94
N ILE A 401 8.69 -31.66 -5.61
CA ILE A 401 9.21 -31.88 -4.25
C ILE A 401 10.16 -30.75 -3.87
N SER A 402 11.07 -30.38 -4.78
CA SER A 402 12.01 -29.29 -4.54
C SER A 402 11.30 -27.95 -4.33
N THR A 403 10.31 -27.62 -5.16
CA THR A 403 9.53 -26.37 -5.05
C THR A 403 8.81 -26.27 -3.70
N ALA A 404 8.24 -27.37 -3.21
CA ALA A 404 7.58 -27.39 -1.91
C ALA A 404 8.58 -27.29 -0.76
N LEU A 405 9.64 -28.11 -0.76
CA LEU A 405 10.54 -28.26 0.39
C LEU A 405 11.62 -27.17 0.47
N PHE A 406 12.05 -26.58 -0.65
CA PHE A 406 13.15 -25.59 -0.69
C PHE A 406 12.61 -24.18 -0.95
N ALA A 407 11.78 -23.99 -1.98
CA ALA A 407 11.16 -22.69 -2.24
C ALA A 407 9.98 -22.37 -1.30
N GLY A 408 9.50 -23.35 -0.52
CA GLY A 408 8.48 -23.17 0.51
C GLY A 408 7.06 -22.97 -0.04
N ILE A 409 6.82 -23.17 -1.34
CA ILE A 409 5.49 -22.96 -1.93
C ILE A 409 4.55 -24.05 -1.43
N SER A 410 3.56 -23.64 -0.63
CA SER A 410 2.59 -24.55 -0.01
C SER A 410 1.16 -24.38 -0.55
N ASP A 411 0.89 -23.45 -1.46
CA ASP A 411 -0.41 -23.36 -2.14
C ASP A 411 -0.58 -24.53 -3.12
N THR A 412 -1.51 -25.44 -2.84
CA THR A 412 -1.83 -26.59 -3.68
C THR A 412 -2.14 -26.18 -5.12
N ARG A 413 -2.83 -25.06 -5.35
CA ARG A 413 -3.16 -24.58 -6.70
C ARG A 413 -1.92 -24.19 -7.49
N LYS A 414 -0.92 -23.57 -6.83
CA LYS A 414 0.35 -23.21 -7.46
C LYS A 414 1.20 -24.45 -7.75
N LEU A 415 1.18 -25.44 -6.86
CA LEU A 415 1.86 -26.73 -7.08
C LEU A 415 1.25 -27.48 -8.27
N GLU A 416 -0.07 -27.44 -8.44
CA GLU A 416 -0.74 -28.02 -9.61
C GLU A 416 -0.47 -27.22 -10.89
N GLY A 417 -0.55 -25.88 -10.84
CA GLY A 417 -0.28 -24.98 -11.96
C GLY A 417 1.17 -25.01 -12.45
N LEU A 418 2.11 -25.47 -11.61
CA LEU A 418 3.52 -25.63 -11.96
C LEU A 418 3.72 -26.57 -13.16
N LEU A 419 2.83 -27.54 -13.35
CA LEU A 419 2.87 -28.47 -14.49
C LEU A 419 2.82 -27.74 -15.83
N GLN A 420 1.85 -26.84 -15.99
CA GLN A 420 1.74 -26.01 -17.18
C GLN A 420 2.88 -24.99 -17.25
N ALA A 421 3.24 -24.40 -16.11
CA ALA A 421 4.28 -23.40 -16.02
C ALA A 421 5.66 -23.92 -16.46
N LEU A 422 6.01 -25.18 -16.15
CA LEU A 422 7.27 -25.78 -16.56
C LEU A 422 7.39 -25.99 -18.07
N LYS A 423 6.25 -26.10 -18.79
CA LYS A 423 6.23 -26.27 -20.24
C LYS A 423 6.27 -24.93 -20.99
N GLU A 424 5.50 -23.94 -20.52
CA GLU A 424 5.22 -22.72 -21.28
C GLU A 424 5.67 -21.43 -20.56
N GLY A 425 5.82 -21.46 -19.23
CA GLY A 425 6.07 -20.30 -18.38
C GLY A 425 7.54 -20.08 -17.99
N VAL A 426 8.47 -20.96 -18.37
CA VAL A 426 9.90 -20.84 -18.02
C VAL A 426 10.63 -19.92 -19.00
N HIS A 427 11.32 -18.93 -18.47
CA HIS A 427 12.10 -17.98 -19.28
C HIS A 427 13.32 -17.43 -18.52
N GLN A 428 14.26 -16.87 -19.27
CA GLN A 428 15.42 -16.18 -18.71
C GLN A 428 15.42 -14.69 -19.04
N LEU A 429 15.66 -13.84 -18.03
CA LEU A 429 15.73 -12.39 -18.18
C LEU A 429 16.83 -11.85 -17.26
N THR A 430 17.64 -10.87 -17.73
CA THR A 430 18.69 -10.20 -16.94
C THR A 430 19.62 -11.16 -16.14
N GLY A 431 19.87 -12.36 -16.67
CA GLY A 431 20.71 -13.38 -16.02
C GLY A 431 20.01 -14.22 -14.95
N GLY A 432 18.72 -14.03 -14.70
CA GLY A 432 17.87 -14.85 -13.82
C GLY A 432 16.94 -15.80 -14.59
N LEU A 433 16.58 -16.92 -13.96
CA LEU A 433 15.58 -17.88 -14.44
C LEU A 433 14.26 -17.64 -13.70
N TYR A 434 13.16 -17.60 -14.43
CA TYR A 434 11.82 -17.32 -13.91
C TYR A 434 10.82 -18.36 -14.42
N VAL A 435 9.83 -18.66 -13.58
CA VAL A 435 8.72 -19.56 -13.88
C VAL A 435 7.41 -18.83 -13.61
N ASP A 436 6.65 -18.56 -14.65
CA ASP A 436 5.33 -17.92 -14.54
C ASP A 436 4.24 -18.98 -14.32
N ILE A 437 3.74 -19.06 -13.08
CA ILE A 437 2.68 -20.00 -12.69
C ILE A 437 1.32 -19.30 -12.88
N PRO A 438 0.42 -19.83 -13.74
CA PRO A 438 -0.91 -19.26 -13.90
C PRO A 438 -1.74 -19.45 -12.63
N LEU A 439 -2.48 -18.42 -12.23
CA LEU A 439 -3.35 -18.46 -11.06
C LEU A 439 -4.80 -18.85 -11.40
N THR A 440 -5.15 -18.84 -12.69
CA THR A 440 -6.46 -19.27 -13.22
C THR A 440 -6.31 -19.93 -14.59
N ASP A 441 -7.34 -20.63 -15.03
CA ASP A 441 -7.38 -21.31 -16.34
C ASP A 441 -7.85 -20.40 -17.50
N LYS A 442 -8.00 -19.09 -17.26
CA LYS A 442 -8.52 -18.14 -18.26
C LYS A 442 -7.48 -17.78 -19.32
N GLU A 443 -7.95 -17.28 -20.48
CA GLU A 443 -7.08 -16.66 -21.47
C GLU A 443 -6.37 -15.43 -20.88
N ASN A 444 -5.04 -15.39 -20.97
CA ASN A 444 -4.15 -14.41 -20.31
C ASN A 444 -4.35 -14.35 -18.78
N PRO A 445 -4.04 -15.44 -18.06
CA PRO A 445 -4.29 -15.50 -16.64
C PRO A 445 -3.33 -14.58 -15.87
N PRO A 446 -3.76 -14.07 -14.71
CA PRO A 446 -2.84 -13.45 -13.77
C PRO A 446 -1.80 -14.50 -13.34
N ILE A 447 -0.56 -14.05 -13.16
CA ILE A 447 0.57 -14.95 -12.93
C ILE A 447 1.21 -14.73 -11.58
N TYR A 448 1.71 -15.81 -11.02
CA TYR A 448 2.69 -15.81 -9.95
C TYR A 448 4.06 -16.11 -10.55
N ARG A 449 4.91 -15.07 -10.66
CA ARG A 449 6.28 -15.22 -11.16
C ARG A 449 7.18 -15.67 -10.03
N TRP A 450 7.62 -16.91 -10.11
CA TRP A 450 8.57 -17.50 -9.19
C TRP A 450 9.99 -17.41 -9.76
N ARG A 451 10.95 -16.99 -8.92
CA ARG A 451 12.38 -17.14 -9.19
C ARG A 451 12.90 -18.34 -8.36
N PRO A 452 13.29 -19.45 -9.00
CA PRO A 452 13.71 -20.65 -8.28
C PRO A 452 15.00 -20.47 -7.48
N ASP A 453 15.09 -21.15 -6.32
CA ASP A 453 16.34 -21.32 -5.58
C ASP A 453 17.36 -22.19 -6.35
N GLU A 454 18.60 -22.27 -5.88
CA GLU A 454 19.68 -23.00 -6.55
C GLU A 454 19.33 -24.46 -6.90
N VAL A 455 18.64 -25.17 -6.00
CA VAL A 455 18.29 -26.59 -6.18
C VAL A 455 17.24 -26.71 -7.28
N CYS A 456 16.16 -25.95 -7.17
CA CYS A 456 15.11 -25.92 -8.17
C CYS A 456 15.63 -25.45 -9.53
N GLN A 457 16.50 -24.43 -9.55
CA GLN A 457 17.11 -23.90 -10.78
C GLN A 457 17.98 -24.96 -11.48
N ALA A 458 18.74 -25.77 -10.73
CA ALA A 458 19.53 -26.86 -11.31
C ALA A 458 18.63 -27.91 -11.97
N LEU A 459 17.56 -28.34 -11.30
CA LEU A 459 16.60 -29.33 -11.79
C LEU A 459 15.86 -28.85 -13.05
N ILE A 460 15.38 -27.59 -13.06
CA ILE A 460 14.69 -27.00 -14.21
C ILE A 460 15.64 -26.89 -15.41
N GLN A 461 16.90 -26.50 -15.20
CA GLN A 461 17.89 -26.47 -16.27
C GLN A 461 18.20 -27.86 -16.82
N GLY A 462 18.22 -28.88 -15.97
CA GLY A 462 18.34 -30.28 -16.39
C GLY A 462 17.17 -30.72 -17.28
N LEU A 463 15.93 -30.36 -16.92
CA LEU A 463 14.75 -30.65 -17.71
C LEU A 463 14.85 -30.07 -19.13
N TYR A 464 15.23 -28.79 -19.24
CA TYR A 464 15.34 -28.07 -20.52
C TYR A 464 16.55 -28.44 -21.37
N LYS A 465 17.38 -29.40 -20.95
CA LYS A 465 18.37 -30.02 -21.83
C LYS A 465 17.79 -31.13 -22.69
N TRP A 466 16.72 -31.75 -22.24
CA TRP A 466 16.02 -32.80 -22.96
C TRP A 466 14.81 -32.20 -23.65
N ASP A 467 14.44 -32.76 -24.79
CA ASP A 467 13.33 -32.22 -25.57
C ASP A 467 11.99 -32.50 -24.85
N LEU A 468 11.16 -31.46 -24.70
CA LEU A 468 9.87 -31.50 -23.99
C LEU A 468 8.72 -31.89 -24.94
N GLN A 469 8.96 -32.78 -25.91
CA GLN A 469 7.96 -33.13 -26.94
C GLN A 469 6.77 -33.93 -26.42
N ASP A 470 6.94 -34.64 -25.30
CA ASP A 470 5.90 -35.50 -24.74
C ASP A 470 4.83 -34.72 -23.96
N THR A 471 3.56 -35.08 -24.21
CA THR A 471 2.43 -34.55 -23.43
C THR A 471 2.11 -35.53 -22.30
N TYR A 472 2.45 -35.17 -21.06
CA TYR A 472 2.17 -36.01 -19.88
C TYR A 472 0.80 -35.66 -19.27
N ARG A 473 0.03 -36.69 -18.88
CA ARG A 473 -1.25 -36.49 -18.16
C ARG A 473 -0.99 -36.22 -16.68
N THR A 474 -1.74 -35.30 -16.06
CA THR A 474 -1.65 -34.96 -14.62
C THR A 474 -1.67 -36.20 -13.71
N GLN A 475 -2.45 -37.22 -14.07
CA GLN A 475 -2.54 -38.47 -13.30
C GLN A 475 -1.24 -39.30 -13.31
N GLN A 476 -0.47 -39.28 -14.41
CA GLN A 476 0.83 -39.95 -14.48
C GLN A 476 1.85 -39.29 -13.55
N ILE A 477 1.81 -37.95 -13.48
CA ILE A 477 2.69 -37.18 -12.62
C ILE A 477 2.32 -37.40 -11.16
N ARG A 478 1.02 -37.37 -10.81
CA ARG A 478 0.57 -37.71 -9.44
C ARG A 478 1.07 -39.09 -9.00
N LYS A 479 0.98 -40.12 -9.87
CA LYS A 479 1.46 -41.47 -9.56
C LYS A 479 2.99 -41.52 -9.34
N THR A 480 3.74 -40.88 -10.23
CA THR A 480 5.22 -40.84 -10.14
C THR A 480 5.66 -40.07 -8.90
N LEU A 481 4.98 -38.95 -8.61
CA LEU A 481 5.22 -38.12 -7.45
C LEU A 481 4.95 -38.89 -6.15
N SER A 482 3.82 -39.58 -6.01
CA SER A 482 3.53 -40.43 -4.84
C SER A 482 4.58 -41.52 -4.64
N THR A 483 5.04 -42.14 -5.73
CA THR A 483 6.08 -43.19 -5.67
C THR A 483 7.41 -42.62 -5.14
N LEU A 484 7.84 -41.47 -5.69
CA LEU A 484 9.06 -40.81 -5.26
C LEU A 484 8.96 -40.30 -3.81
N MET A 485 7.81 -39.74 -3.43
CA MET A 485 7.52 -39.31 -2.05
C MET A 485 7.64 -40.46 -1.06
N GLY A 486 7.09 -41.65 -1.39
CA GLY A 486 7.27 -42.84 -0.56
C GLY A 486 8.75 -43.23 -0.41
N ALA A 487 9.54 -43.15 -1.48
CA ALA A 487 10.96 -43.49 -1.46
C ALA A 487 11.81 -42.54 -0.58
N ILE A 488 11.41 -41.28 -0.43
CA ILE A 488 12.09 -40.30 0.44
C ILE A 488 11.51 -40.23 1.86
N GLY A 489 10.56 -41.11 2.20
CA GLY A 489 10.08 -41.31 3.57
C GLY A 489 8.79 -40.55 3.93
N PHE A 490 7.95 -40.17 2.96
CA PHE A 490 6.57 -39.79 3.25
C PHE A 490 5.72 -41.04 3.55
N GLU A 491 4.87 -40.96 4.57
CA GLU A 491 3.93 -42.01 4.96
C GLU A 491 2.51 -41.66 4.47
N ASP A 492 1.69 -42.66 4.12
CA ASP A 492 0.26 -42.53 3.77
C ASP A 492 -0.10 -41.44 2.74
N VAL A 493 0.66 -41.34 1.65
CA VAL A 493 0.45 -40.33 0.58
C VAL A 493 -0.84 -40.57 -0.21
N LYS A 494 -1.96 -39.98 0.25
CA LYS A 494 -3.26 -40.01 -0.45
C LYS A 494 -3.31 -39.02 -1.61
N ASN A 495 -3.07 -37.75 -1.33
CA ASN A 495 -2.93 -36.70 -2.34
C ASN A 495 -1.52 -36.10 -2.22
N PRO A 496 -0.63 -36.32 -3.22
CA PRO A 496 0.75 -35.87 -3.12
C PRO A 496 0.89 -34.36 -3.00
N PHE A 497 -0.01 -33.57 -3.61
CA PHE A 497 0.07 -32.10 -3.53
C PHE A 497 -0.31 -31.57 -2.15
N ASP A 498 -1.36 -32.13 -1.53
CA ASP A 498 -1.77 -31.75 -0.17
C ASP A 498 -0.70 -32.15 0.86
N THR A 499 -0.14 -33.36 0.73
CA THR A 499 0.94 -33.82 1.61
C THR A 499 2.21 -32.97 1.46
N LEU A 500 2.57 -32.56 0.24
CA LEU A 500 3.67 -31.60 0.01
C LEU A 500 3.35 -30.22 0.57
N SER A 501 2.12 -29.75 0.42
CA SER A 501 1.64 -28.48 0.97
C SER A 501 1.79 -28.45 2.50
N GLU A 502 1.39 -29.51 3.19
CA GLU A 502 1.52 -29.63 4.65
C GLU A 502 2.99 -29.59 5.11
N ALA A 503 3.88 -30.33 4.42
CA ALA A 503 5.31 -30.32 4.72
C ALA A 503 5.96 -28.94 4.46
N ALA A 504 5.61 -28.30 3.33
CA ALA A 504 6.08 -26.96 2.99
C ALA A 504 5.58 -25.92 4.01
N LYS A 505 4.33 -26.04 4.48
CA LYS A 505 3.77 -25.15 5.50
C LYS A 505 4.48 -25.31 6.83
N ALA A 506 4.76 -26.53 7.28
CA ALA A 506 5.50 -26.80 8.52
C ALA A 506 6.91 -26.18 8.51
N ILE A 507 7.58 -26.20 7.34
CA ILE A 507 8.82 -25.48 7.11
C ILE A 507 8.62 -23.96 7.19
N ALA A 508 7.67 -23.42 6.43
CA ALA A 508 7.45 -21.98 6.31
C ALA A 508 7.01 -21.34 7.64
N ASP A 509 6.29 -22.07 8.50
CA ASP A 509 5.87 -21.60 9.83
C ASP A 509 7.04 -21.21 10.74
N ILE A 510 8.22 -21.79 10.54
CA ILE A 510 9.42 -21.52 11.34
C ILE A 510 10.47 -20.75 10.53
N GLU A 511 10.71 -21.16 9.28
CA GLU A 511 11.78 -20.63 8.44
C GLU A 511 11.39 -19.37 7.67
N ALA A 512 10.12 -19.08 7.40
CA ALA A 512 9.71 -17.91 6.62
C ALA A 512 9.18 -16.78 7.52
N PRO A 513 9.33 -15.50 7.11
CA PRO A 513 8.62 -14.39 7.71
C PRO A 513 7.11 -14.55 7.58
N GLY A 514 6.37 -14.04 8.55
CA GLY A 514 4.92 -14.13 8.62
C GLY A 514 4.18 -13.75 7.34
N HIS A 515 4.52 -12.59 6.77
CA HIS A 515 3.89 -12.10 5.55
C HIS A 515 4.24 -12.95 4.32
N LEU A 516 5.46 -13.47 4.24
CA LEU A 516 5.90 -14.36 3.15
C LEU A 516 5.24 -15.72 3.24
N ARG A 517 5.06 -16.27 4.45
CA ARG A 517 4.30 -17.50 4.66
C ARG A 517 2.90 -17.41 4.04
N LYS A 518 2.19 -16.29 4.23
CA LYS A 518 0.85 -16.12 3.65
C LYS A 518 0.86 -16.08 2.12
N VAL A 519 1.90 -15.52 1.53
CA VAL A 519 2.10 -15.54 0.08
C VAL A 519 2.36 -16.96 -0.42
N LEU A 520 3.20 -17.71 0.30
CA LEU A 520 3.55 -19.09 -0.02
C LEU A 520 2.36 -20.05 0.12
N SER A 521 1.50 -19.84 1.14
CA SER A 521 0.30 -20.63 1.36
C SER A 521 -0.89 -20.25 0.49
N GLY A 522 -0.81 -19.12 -0.23
CA GLY A 522 -1.92 -18.62 -1.03
C GLY A 522 -3.01 -17.90 -0.23
N GLU A 523 -2.80 -17.67 1.07
CA GLU A 523 -3.68 -16.84 1.90
C GLU A 523 -3.66 -15.36 1.50
N LEU A 524 -2.56 -14.89 0.88
CA LEU A 524 -2.48 -13.61 0.17
C LEU A 524 -2.30 -13.87 -1.33
N ASN A 525 -3.27 -13.43 -2.14
CA ASN A 525 -3.25 -13.63 -3.59
C ASN A 525 -2.40 -12.57 -4.29
N VAL A 526 -1.08 -12.63 -4.09
CA VAL A 526 -0.16 -11.72 -4.77
C VAL A 526 -0.13 -11.98 -6.27
N THR A 527 -0.31 -10.92 -7.04
CA THR A 527 -0.25 -10.96 -8.51
C THR A 527 1.07 -10.37 -8.96
N SER A 528 1.82 -11.09 -9.80
CA SER A 528 3.07 -10.61 -10.37
C SER A 528 2.82 -9.79 -11.62
N LEU A 529 3.79 -8.96 -12.00
CA LEU A 529 3.71 -8.18 -13.23
C LEU A 529 3.52 -9.09 -14.46
N PRO A 530 2.58 -8.75 -15.37
CA PRO A 530 2.42 -9.42 -16.64
C PRO A 530 3.74 -9.55 -17.38
N TYR A 531 3.88 -10.63 -18.13
CA TYR A 531 5.11 -10.96 -18.86
C TYR A 531 5.63 -9.81 -19.75
N THR A 532 4.75 -9.12 -20.47
CA THR A 532 5.11 -7.97 -21.29
C THR A 532 5.63 -6.78 -20.47
N SER A 533 4.94 -6.43 -19.38
CA SER A 533 5.37 -5.37 -18.45
C SER A 533 6.69 -5.68 -17.78
N TRP A 534 6.91 -6.94 -17.40
CA TRP A 534 8.16 -7.40 -16.80
C TRP A 534 9.36 -7.25 -17.75
N VAL A 535 9.20 -7.68 -19.00
CA VAL A 535 10.24 -7.54 -20.01
C VAL A 535 10.49 -6.07 -20.34
N ARG A 536 9.44 -5.26 -20.47
CA ARG A 536 9.55 -3.80 -20.70
C ARG A 536 10.43 -3.15 -19.64
N MET A 537 10.11 -3.37 -18.35
CA MET A 537 10.82 -2.77 -17.23
C MET A 537 12.33 -3.06 -17.22
N HIS A 538 12.72 -4.29 -17.55
CA HIS A 538 14.13 -4.69 -17.53
C HIS A 538 14.88 -4.37 -18.84
N SER A 539 14.17 -3.89 -19.86
CA SER A 539 14.75 -3.67 -21.19
C SER A 539 15.30 -2.28 -21.43
N GLY A 540 14.92 -1.29 -20.62
CA GLY A 540 15.18 0.13 -20.88
C GLY A 540 14.46 0.68 -22.13
N LYS A 541 13.56 -0.10 -22.74
CA LYS A 541 12.87 0.20 -24.02
C LYS A 541 11.35 0.27 -23.83
N ALA A 542 10.66 0.85 -24.80
CA ALA A 542 9.19 0.86 -24.86
C ALA A 542 8.66 -0.40 -25.56
N LEU A 543 7.43 -0.81 -25.27
CA LEU A 543 6.75 -1.85 -26.04
C LEU A 543 6.48 -1.35 -27.47
N ASP A 544 6.70 -2.22 -28.47
CA ASP A 544 6.37 -1.93 -29.86
C ASP A 544 4.92 -2.32 -30.18
N ILE A 545 4.05 -1.31 -30.26
CA ILE A 545 2.60 -1.45 -30.43
C ILE A 545 2.22 -1.83 -31.88
N ASN A 546 3.13 -1.78 -32.86
CA ASN A 546 2.78 -2.02 -34.28
C ASN A 546 2.30 -3.46 -34.59
N SER A 547 2.31 -4.40 -33.63
CA SER A 547 1.72 -5.74 -33.77
C SER A 547 0.35 -5.93 -33.09
N THR A 548 -0.20 -4.87 -32.48
CA THR A 548 -1.53 -4.88 -31.85
C THR A 548 -2.29 -3.68 -32.41
N PRO A 549 -3.57 -3.79 -32.84
CA PRO A 549 -4.28 -2.73 -33.55
C PRO A 549 -4.69 -1.56 -32.63
N LEU A 550 -3.82 -1.08 -31.74
CA LEU A 550 -4.13 -0.08 -30.72
C LEU A 550 -3.69 1.35 -31.11
N MET A 551 -2.73 1.52 -32.03
CA MET A 551 -2.32 2.87 -32.45
C MET A 551 -3.36 3.59 -33.33
N ALA A 552 -4.25 2.83 -33.99
CA ALA A 552 -5.44 3.39 -34.63
C ALA A 552 -6.56 3.68 -33.60
N ASP A 553 -6.64 2.87 -32.53
CA ASP A 553 -7.67 2.96 -31.48
C ASP A 553 -7.37 3.96 -30.34
N PHE A 554 -6.22 4.64 -30.34
CA PHE A 554 -6.04 5.89 -29.56
C PHE A 554 -6.90 7.04 -30.11
N HIS A 555 -7.99 6.73 -30.84
CA HIS A 555 -8.94 7.62 -31.50
C HIS A 555 -9.31 8.80 -30.60
N SER A 556 -8.53 9.87 -30.67
CA SER A 556 -8.81 11.14 -31.35
C SER A 556 -10.27 11.50 -31.68
N ASN A 557 -11.31 10.99 -31.01
CA ASN A 557 -12.72 11.34 -31.31
C ASN A 557 -13.73 10.98 -30.21
N ILE A 558 -13.32 10.88 -28.94
CA ILE A 558 -14.26 11.08 -27.82
C ILE A 558 -13.91 12.39 -27.15
N SER A 559 -13.90 13.46 -27.95
CA SER A 559 -14.26 14.78 -27.44
C SER A 559 -15.56 14.64 -26.65
N ASN A 560 -15.68 15.33 -25.51
CA ASN A 560 -16.95 15.55 -24.81
C ASN A 560 -18.09 15.59 -25.83
N GLU A 561 -18.87 14.52 -25.96
CA GLU A 561 -19.90 14.48 -27.00
C GLU A 561 -21.01 15.51 -26.70
N LEU A 562 -21.02 16.03 -25.46
CA LEU A 562 -21.85 17.09 -24.91
C LEU A 562 -20.91 18.12 -24.22
N ASN A 563 -20.92 19.37 -24.66
CA ASN A 563 -20.13 20.47 -24.09
C ASN A 563 -20.96 21.20 -23.04
N VAL A 564 -21.00 20.67 -21.81
CA VAL A 564 -21.86 21.20 -20.73
C VAL A 564 -21.07 21.41 -19.45
N ILE A 565 -21.31 22.54 -18.77
CA ILE A 565 -20.91 22.77 -17.37
C ILE A 565 -22.14 22.46 -16.50
N PRO A 566 -22.20 21.32 -15.80
CA PRO A 566 -23.37 20.90 -15.04
C PRO A 566 -23.54 21.65 -13.72
N ASP A 567 -24.79 21.97 -13.36
CA ASP A 567 -25.19 22.38 -12.02
C ASP A 567 -25.12 21.13 -11.11
N ASN A 568 -24.00 20.98 -10.40
CA ASN A 568 -23.73 19.86 -9.48
C ASN A 568 -24.57 19.89 -8.18
N LYS A 569 -25.66 20.68 -8.16
CA LYS A 569 -26.68 20.62 -7.12
C LYS A 569 -27.60 19.43 -7.37
N TYR A 570 -27.58 18.47 -6.45
CA TYR A 570 -28.47 17.32 -6.52
C TYR A 570 -29.95 17.72 -6.47
N SER A 571 -30.76 17.11 -7.34
CA SER A 571 -32.21 17.13 -7.23
C SER A 571 -32.81 15.89 -7.88
N PHE A 572 -33.44 15.03 -7.06
CA PHE A 572 -34.16 13.85 -7.55
C PHE A 572 -35.21 14.20 -8.63
N LYS A 573 -35.85 15.36 -8.53
CA LYS A 573 -36.83 15.84 -9.51
C LYS A 573 -36.18 16.13 -10.86
N ARG A 574 -34.98 16.72 -10.87
CA ARG A 574 -34.22 17.01 -12.11
C ARG A 574 -33.71 15.73 -12.77
N ASP A 575 -33.21 14.78 -11.99
CA ASP A 575 -32.79 13.46 -12.49
C ASP A 575 -33.97 12.70 -13.13
N LYS A 576 -35.15 12.75 -12.51
CA LYS A 576 -36.37 12.14 -13.07
C LYS A 576 -36.84 12.86 -14.34
N LYS A 577 -36.74 14.19 -14.39
CA LYS A 577 -37.02 15.01 -15.58
C LYS A 577 -36.11 14.60 -16.74
N PHE A 578 -34.79 14.51 -16.50
CA PHE A 578 -33.81 14.05 -17.48
C PHE A 578 -34.16 12.68 -18.07
N ILE A 579 -34.52 11.71 -17.23
CA ILE A 579 -34.90 10.37 -17.70
C ILE A 579 -36.13 10.41 -18.62
N VAL A 580 -37.10 11.30 -18.34
CA VAL A 580 -38.29 11.47 -19.18
C VAL A 580 -37.93 12.07 -20.54
N GLU A 581 -37.09 13.11 -20.55
CA GLU A 581 -36.61 13.75 -21.79
C GLU A 581 -35.77 12.80 -22.62
N LEU A 582 -34.85 12.06 -21.99
CA LEU A 582 -34.06 11.04 -22.70
C LEU A 582 -34.95 9.94 -23.29
N ARG A 583 -36.04 9.55 -22.61
CA ARG A 583 -37.03 8.60 -23.20
C ARG A 583 -37.75 9.18 -24.40
N GLN A 584 -38.04 10.47 -24.39
CA GLN A 584 -38.68 11.16 -25.50
C GLN A 584 -37.77 11.18 -26.73
N VAL A 585 -36.49 11.52 -26.53
CA VAL A 585 -35.43 11.44 -27.57
C VAL A 585 -35.32 10.02 -28.16
N PHE A 586 -35.37 8.97 -27.32
CA PHE A 586 -35.38 7.58 -27.79
C PHE A 586 -36.63 7.23 -28.61
N LYS A 587 -37.80 7.75 -28.26
CA LYS A 587 -39.05 7.55 -29.04
C LYS A 587 -38.97 8.26 -30.39
N GLU A 588 -38.49 9.49 -30.41
CA GLU A 588 -38.31 10.27 -31.63
C GLU A 588 -37.31 9.60 -32.58
N ALA A 589 -36.19 9.12 -32.06
CA ALA A 589 -35.21 8.36 -32.84
C ALA A 589 -35.80 7.07 -33.47
N LYS A 590 -36.79 6.45 -32.82
CA LYS A 590 -37.50 5.26 -33.35
C LYS A 590 -38.60 5.59 -34.35
N ALA A 591 -39.21 6.77 -34.24
CA ALA A 591 -40.35 7.20 -35.06
C ALA A 591 -39.94 7.74 -36.45
N ILE A 592 -38.64 7.83 -36.74
CA ILE A 592 -38.12 8.40 -37.99
C ILE A 592 -38.53 7.52 -39.19
N PRO A 593 -39.21 8.08 -40.21
CA PRO A 593 -39.65 7.33 -41.39
C PRO A 593 -38.48 6.67 -42.10
N LEU A 594 -38.61 5.40 -42.48
CA LEU A 594 -37.60 4.69 -43.28
C LEU A 594 -37.68 5.19 -44.72
N GLY A 595 -36.55 5.66 -45.25
CA GLY A 595 -36.41 6.07 -46.66
C GLY A 595 -35.38 5.16 -47.33
N GLY A 596 -35.78 4.42 -48.36
CA GLY A 596 -34.92 3.50 -49.12
C GLY A 596 -34.55 2.19 -48.39
N LYS A 597 -33.54 1.46 -48.91
CA LYS A 597 -33.05 0.15 -48.40
C LYS A 597 -32.33 0.21 -47.03
N ALA A 598 -32.43 1.31 -46.28
CA ALA A 598 -31.73 1.47 -45.00
C ALA A 598 -32.51 0.78 -43.86
N ASN A 599 -31.81 -0.06 -43.07
CA ASN A 599 -32.40 -0.74 -41.92
C ASN A 599 -32.62 0.24 -40.75
N LEU A 600 -33.76 0.10 -40.05
CA LEU A 600 -34.14 0.85 -38.85
C LEU A 600 -33.02 0.96 -37.81
N SER A 601 -32.26 -0.12 -37.59
CA SER A 601 -31.14 -0.10 -36.64
C SER A 601 -30.02 0.86 -37.04
N THR A 602 -29.72 0.97 -38.33
CA THR A 602 -28.69 1.87 -38.85
C THR A 602 -29.13 3.32 -38.73
N LYS A 603 -30.39 3.60 -39.07
CA LYS A 603 -30.97 4.96 -39.01
C LYS A 603 -31.17 5.45 -37.57
N PHE A 604 -31.58 4.56 -36.67
CA PHE A 604 -31.64 4.85 -35.22
C PHE A 604 -30.26 5.23 -34.67
N LYS A 605 -29.22 4.42 -34.97
CA LYS A 605 -27.87 4.66 -34.46
C LYS A 605 -27.19 5.90 -35.05
N SER A 606 -27.59 6.35 -36.23
CA SER A 606 -27.11 7.61 -36.81
C SER A 606 -27.83 8.85 -36.26
N ASN A 607 -29.11 8.72 -35.89
CA ASN A 607 -29.95 9.85 -35.48
C ASN A 607 -30.02 10.06 -33.97
N LEU A 608 -30.02 8.99 -33.15
CA LEU A 608 -30.03 9.13 -31.69
C LEU A 608 -28.88 10.01 -31.17
N PRO A 609 -27.63 9.87 -31.64
CA PRO A 609 -26.55 10.77 -31.23
C PRO A 609 -26.78 12.24 -31.57
N LYS A 610 -27.50 12.55 -32.66
CA LYS A 610 -27.79 13.93 -33.05
C LYS A 610 -28.84 14.54 -32.13
N LEU A 611 -29.94 13.82 -31.90
CA LEU A 611 -31.02 14.26 -31.02
C LEU A 611 -30.56 14.41 -29.56
N ILE A 612 -29.70 13.52 -29.07
CA ILE A 612 -29.12 13.66 -27.72
C ILE A 612 -28.26 14.93 -27.63
N LYS A 613 -27.51 15.29 -28.68
CA LYS A 613 -26.74 16.53 -28.71
C LYS A 613 -27.66 17.75 -28.78
N GLU A 614 -28.64 17.74 -29.67
CA GLU A 614 -29.59 18.86 -29.80
C GLU A 614 -30.34 19.15 -28.49
N GLU A 615 -30.72 18.12 -27.74
CA GLU A 615 -31.48 18.29 -26.49
C GLU A 615 -30.60 18.62 -25.28
N PHE A 616 -29.42 18.02 -25.16
CA PHE A 616 -28.62 18.07 -23.92
C PHE A 616 -27.32 18.87 -24.04
N ASP A 617 -26.93 19.35 -25.22
CA ASP A 617 -25.77 20.24 -25.38
C ASP A 617 -26.11 21.65 -24.85
N GLY A 618 -25.24 22.22 -24.00
CA GLY A 618 -25.54 23.43 -23.24
C GLY A 618 -26.58 23.29 -22.09
N ALA A 619 -27.14 22.10 -21.84
CA ALA A 619 -28.17 21.89 -20.80
C ALA A 619 -27.58 21.78 -19.37
N GLY A 620 -27.05 22.90 -18.86
CA GLY A 620 -26.39 22.97 -17.55
C GLY A 620 -27.29 22.72 -16.33
N GLU A 621 -28.60 22.54 -16.49
CA GLU A 621 -29.51 22.27 -15.38
C GLU A 621 -29.42 20.84 -14.82
N PHE A 622 -28.86 19.91 -15.58
CA PHE A 622 -28.76 18.49 -15.22
C PHE A 622 -27.43 18.14 -14.56
N HIS A 623 -27.48 17.19 -13.62
CA HIS A 623 -26.32 16.71 -12.91
C HIS A 623 -25.37 15.94 -13.86
N SER A 624 -24.06 16.10 -13.67
CA SER A 624 -22.98 15.43 -14.44
C SER A 624 -23.16 13.92 -14.65
N LYS A 625 -23.64 13.20 -13.63
CA LYS A 625 -23.95 11.75 -13.70
C LYS A 625 -24.97 11.40 -14.80
N MET A 626 -25.97 12.26 -15.00
CA MET A 626 -27.02 12.04 -16.00
C MET A 626 -26.52 12.34 -17.41
N LEU A 627 -25.76 13.43 -17.55
CA LEU A 627 -25.09 13.76 -18.80
C LEU A 627 -24.10 12.66 -19.23
N SER A 628 -23.41 12.03 -18.27
CA SER A 628 -22.55 10.86 -18.52
C SER A 628 -23.33 9.66 -19.07
N VAL A 629 -24.60 9.48 -18.67
CA VAL A 629 -25.48 8.43 -19.22
C VAL A 629 -25.93 8.76 -20.64
N ALA A 630 -26.23 10.03 -20.95
CA ALA A 630 -26.51 10.45 -22.32
C ALA A 630 -25.29 10.22 -23.23
N ALA A 631 -24.09 10.61 -22.77
CA ALA A 631 -22.85 10.36 -23.50
C ALA A 631 -22.58 8.85 -23.69
N TRP A 632 -22.85 8.03 -22.67
CA TRP A 632 -22.75 6.57 -22.79
C TRP A 632 -23.76 5.99 -23.80
N SER A 633 -24.95 6.57 -23.89
CA SER A 633 -25.97 6.16 -24.89
C SER A 633 -25.46 6.36 -26.31
N ILE A 634 -24.78 7.48 -26.55
CA ILE A 634 -24.11 7.76 -27.83
C ILE A 634 -22.99 6.73 -28.08
N TYR A 635 -22.17 6.45 -27.05
CA TYR A 635 -21.11 5.46 -27.13
C TYR A 635 -21.64 4.06 -27.50
N LEU A 636 -22.72 3.60 -26.86
CA LEU A 636 -23.36 2.31 -27.15
C LEU A 636 -23.87 2.22 -28.60
N CYS A 637 -24.32 3.33 -29.20
CA CYS A 637 -24.72 3.38 -30.60
C CYS A 637 -23.55 3.21 -31.57
N LYS A 638 -22.40 3.82 -31.27
CA LYS A 638 -21.21 3.83 -32.13
C LYS A 638 -20.34 2.58 -31.98
N GLN A 639 -20.07 2.17 -30.73
CA GLN A 639 -19.03 1.18 -30.39
C GLN A 639 -19.58 -0.12 -29.78
N GLY A 640 -20.80 -0.12 -29.26
CA GLY A 640 -21.37 -1.29 -28.57
C GLY A 640 -20.78 -1.51 -27.18
N THR A 641 -20.66 -2.77 -26.73
CA THR A 641 -20.01 -3.14 -25.46
C THR A 641 -18.72 -3.92 -25.69
N ARG A 642 -17.91 -4.15 -24.64
CA ARG A 642 -16.71 -5.01 -24.69
C ARG A 642 -16.99 -6.35 -25.36
N SER A 643 -18.12 -6.95 -24.99
CA SER A 643 -18.49 -8.31 -25.40
C SER A 643 -19.14 -8.35 -26.78
N LYS A 644 -19.74 -7.23 -27.24
CA LYS A 644 -20.55 -7.19 -28.46
C LYS A 644 -20.51 -5.81 -29.13
N LYS A 645 -19.76 -5.74 -30.24
CA LYS A 645 -19.62 -4.52 -31.07
C LYS A 645 -20.93 -4.03 -31.71
N ARG A 646 -21.88 -4.94 -31.99
CA ARG A 646 -23.16 -4.61 -32.64
C ARG A 646 -24.35 -4.93 -31.71
N LEU A 647 -24.87 -3.91 -31.02
CA LEU A 647 -26.03 -4.04 -30.16
C LEU A 647 -27.35 -3.85 -30.91
N ALA A 648 -28.41 -4.54 -30.45
CA ALA A 648 -29.78 -4.28 -30.89
C ALA A 648 -30.31 -3.00 -30.21
N ILE A 649 -31.29 -2.33 -30.84
CA ILE A 649 -31.90 -1.09 -30.31
C ILE A 649 -32.45 -1.32 -28.90
N SER A 650 -33.17 -2.43 -28.70
CA SER A 650 -33.74 -2.81 -27.39
C SER A 650 -32.67 -3.02 -26.32
N THR A 651 -31.48 -3.48 -26.70
CA THR A 651 -30.35 -3.64 -25.77
C THR A 651 -29.77 -2.29 -25.35
N ILE A 652 -29.60 -1.35 -26.29
CA ILE A 652 -29.09 0.00 -26.01
C ILE A 652 -30.04 0.73 -25.04
N GLU A 653 -31.34 0.68 -25.34
CA GLU A 653 -32.38 1.26 -24.49
C GLU A 653 -32.41 0.61 -23.10
N LYS A 654 -32.38 -0.72 -23.03
CA LYS A 654 -32.34 -1.46 -21.75
C LYS A 654 -31.15 -1.01 -20.90
N TYR A 655 -29.94 -1.02 -21.44
CA TYR A 655 -28.72 -0.71 -20.69
C TYR A 655 -28.70 0.75 -20.22
N THR A 656 -29.02 1.68 -21.13
CA THR A 656 -29.11 3.11 -20.85
C THR A 656 -30.02 3.39 -19.66
N PHE A 657 -31.28 2.96 -19.75
CA PHE A 657 -32.26 3.26 -18.70
C PHE A 657 -32.03 2.43 -17.44
N PHE A 658 -31.39 1.27 -17.52
CA PHE A 658 -31.05 0.52 -16.31
C PHE A 658 -30.04 1.29 -15.46
N ILE A 659 -28.98 1.83 -16.07
CA ILE A 659 -27.99 2.68 -15.35
C ILE A 659 -28.59 4.02 -14.95
N ALA A 660 -29.37 4.69 -15.83
CA ALA A 660 -30.00 5.97 -15.52
C ALA A 660 -30.87 5.90 -14.26
N ASN A 661 -31.73 4.88 -14.18
CA ASN A 661 -32.64 4.71 -13.04
C ASN A 661 -31.89 4.34 -11.76
N SER A 662 -30.80 3.58 -11.85
CA SER A 662 -29.97 3.24 -10.69
C SER A 662 -29.22 4.47 -10.15
N LEU A 663 -28.64 5.31 -11.01
CA LEU A 663 -27.93 6.52 -10.60
C LEU A 663 -28.86 7.63 -10.08
N ALA A 664 -30.11 7.67 -10.54
CA ALA A 664 -31.10 8.65 -10.08
C ALA A 664 -31.50 8.43 -8.61
N GLN A 665 -31.31 7.23 -8.06
CA GLN A 665 -31.69 6.90 -6.69
C GLN A 665 -30.67 7.36 -5.64
N VAL A 666 -29.49 7.83 -6.07
CA VAL A 666 -28.42 8.22 -5.16
C VAL A 666 -28.20 9.73 -5.18
N GLU A 667 -28.13 10.31 -3.99
CA GLU A 667 -27.79 11.71 -3.80
C GLU A 667 -26.29 11.93 -3.98
N LEU A 668 -25.92 12.86 -4.87
CA LEU A 668 -24.53 13.19 -5.15
C LEU A 668 -24.39 14.70 -5.26
N ASN A 669 -23.70 15.31 -4.30
CA ASN A 669 -23.51 16.77 -4.22
C ASN A 669 -22.19 17.24 -4.87
N LYS A 670 -21.54 16.37 -5.64
CA LYS A 670 -20.27 16.60 -6.33
C LYS A 670 -20.39 16.17 -7.80
N SER A 671 -19.56 16.74 -8.67
CA SER A 671 -19.48 16.30 -10.06
C SER A 671 -19.12 14.81 -10.13
N PHE A 672 -19.87 14.05 -10.93
CA PHE A 672 -19.72 12.62 -11.09
C PHE A 672 -18.36 12.27 -11.70
N ASP A 673 -17.93 13.01 -12.72
CA ASP A 673 -16.60 12.92 -13.35
C ASP A 673 -15.45 13.29 -12.42
N CYS A 674 -15.74 13.97 -11.29
CA CYS A 674 -14.76 14.35 -10.28
C CYS A 674 -14.62 13.33 -9.13
N LEU A 675 -15.43 12.27 -9.12
CA LEU A 675 -15.32 11.20 -8.12
C LEU A 675 -13.99 10.46 -8.27
N ASP A 676 -13.35 10.12 -7.15
CA ASP A 676 -12.23 9.19 -7.16
C ASP A 676 -12.67 7.72 -7.21
N SER A 677 -11.72 6.80 -7.41
CA SER A 677 -12.03 5.37 -7.55
C SER A 677 -12.81 4.80 -6.36
N ASP A 678 -12.59 5.32 -5.16
CA ASP A 678 -13.22 4.78 -3.96
C ASP A 678 -14.60 5.38 -3.72
N GLU A 679 -14.80 6.64 -4.10
CA GLU A 679 -16.12 7.27 -4.19
C GLU A 679 -16.99 6.57 -5.24
N TYR A 680 -16.42 6.20 -6.40
CA TYR A 680 -17.11 5.37 -7.39
C TYR A 680 -17.40 3.96 -6.88
N GLU A 681 -16.43 3.30 -6.22
CA GLU A 681 -16.63 1.97 -5.64
C GLU A 681 -17.74 1.99 -4.59
N SER A 682 -17.71 2.95 -3.66
CA SER A 682 -18.73 3.14 -2.61
C SER A 682 -20.10 3.46 -3.20
N LEU A 683 -20.14 4.30 -4.23
CA LEU A 683 -21.37 4.63 -4.94
C LEU A 683 -21.98 3.38 -5.60
N TYR A 684 -21.17 2.58 -6.29
CA TYR A 684 -21.65 1.37 -6.96
C TYR A 684 -22.03 0.27 -5.96
N LEU A 685 -21.28 0.11 -4.87
CA LEU A 685 -21.66 -0.77 -3.75
C LEU A 685 -23.03 -0.39 -3.23
N HIS A 686 -23.24 0.89 -2.91
CA HIS A 686 -24.52 1.39 -2.41
C HIS A 686 -25.67 1.13 -3.39
N ILE A 687 -25.46 1.40 -4.69
CA ILE A 687 -26.44 1.16 -5.75
C ILE A 687 -26.81 -0.34 -5.85
N ILE A 688 -25.85 -1.24 -5.70
CA ILE A 688 -26.10 -2.70 -5.75
C ILE A 688 -26.80 -3.18 -4.49
N GLU A 689 -26.45 -2.67 -3.32
CA GLU A 689 -27.10 -3.02 -2.06
C GLU A 689 -28.58 -2.65 -2.07
N MET A 690 -28.92 -1.48 -2.63
CA MET A 690 -30.30 -1.02 -2.83
C MET A 690 -31.08 -1.85 -3.86
N ALA A 691 -30.39 -2.54 -4.77
CA ALA A 691 -31.03 -3.37 -5.80
C ALA A 691 -31.49 -4.72 -5.24
N PRO A 692 -32.65 -5.26 -5.71
CA PRO A 692 -33.09 -6.61 -5.36
C PRO A 692 -32.05 -7.67 -5.75
N GLU A 693 -31.89 -8.70 -4.92
CA GLU A 693 -30.86 -9.74 -5.08
C GLU A 693 -30.85 -10.37 -6.48
N SER A 694 -32.02 -10.65 -7.06
CA SER A 694 -32.18 -11.21 -8.40
C SER A 694 -31.63 -10.35 -9.55
N ARG A 695 -31.41 -9.04 -9.31
CA ARG A 695 -30.91 -8.08 -10.31
C ARG A 695 -29.48 -7.62 -10.06
N ARG A 696 -28.86 -7.98 -8.92
CA ARG A 696 -27.51 -7.53 -8.55
C ARG A 696 -26.45 -7.97 -9.54
N HIS A 697 -26.49 -9.22 -9.98
CA HIS A 697 -25.55 -9.76 -10.98
C HIS A 697 -25.58 -8.96 -12.29
N GLU A 698 -26.77 -8.71 -12.85
CA GLU A 698 -26.92 -7.94 -14.09
C GLU A 698 -26.46 -6.48 -13.89
N LEU A 699 -26.85 -5.85 -12.78
CA LEU A 699 -26.50 -4.46 -12.46
C LEU A 699 -25.00 -4.27 -12.30
N ALA A 700 -24.32 -5.15 -11.56
CA ALA A 700 -22.87 -5.11 -11.40
C ALA A 700 -22.16 -5.21 -12.76
N GLY A 701 -22.61 -6.12 -13.63
CA GLY A 701 -22.09 -6.25 -14.98
C GLY A 701 -22.30 -5.01 -15.86
N ARG A 702 -23.45 -4.32 -15.73
CA ARG A 702 -23.73 -3.08 -16.48
C ARG A 702 -22.98 -1.87 -15.93
N LEU A 703 -22.87 -1.73 -14.61
CA LEU A 703 -22.07 -0.67 -13.97
C LEU A 703 -20.61 -0.78 -14.38
N ARG A 704 -20.10 -2.01 -14.51
CA ARG A 704 -18.73 -2.26 -15.00
C ARG A 704 -18.50 -1.78 -16.43
N GLU A 705 -19.44 -2.04 -17.33
CA GLU A 705 -19.33 -1.54 -18.70
C GLU A 705 -19.50 -0.03 -18.79
N PHE A 706 -20.39 0.55 -17.98
CA PHE A 706 -20.55 1.99 -17.90
C PHE A 706 -19.29 2.67 -17.36
N HIS A 707 -18.72 2.15 -16.29
CA HIS A 707 -17.50 2.70 -15.70
C HIS A 707 -16.31 2.59 -16.64
N TRP A 708 -16.18 1.50 -17.40
CA TRP A 708 -15.15 1.42 -18.43
C TRP A 708 -15.37 2.47 -19.53
N PHE A 709 -16.61 2.75 -19.93
CA PHE A 709 -16.84 3.92 -20.77
C PHE A 709 -16.31 5.20 -20.10
N LEU A 710 -16.52 5.39 -18.79
CA LEU A 710 -15.94 6.54 -18.07
C LEU A 710 -14.41 6.54 -18.04
N GLU A 711 -13.78 5.39 -17.86
CA GLU A 711 -12.32 5.24 -17.97
C GLU A 711 -11.82 5.64 -19.37
N SER A 712 -12.58 5.29 -20.42
CA SER A 712 -12.20 5.50 -21.82
C SER A 712 -12.47 6.92 -22.31
N ALA A 713 -13.61 7.50 -21.91
CA ALA A 713 -14.09 8.80 -22.36
C ALA A 713 -13.70 9.94 -21.43
N TYR A 714 -13.61 9.68 -20.12
CA TYR A 714 -13.40 10.69 -19.07
C TYR A 714 -12.14 10.43 -18.22
N ALA A 715 -11.28 9.47 -18.61
CA ALA A 715 -10.05 9.13 -17.90
C ALA A 715 -10.24 8.92 -16.38
N VAL A 716 -11.41 8.40 -15.99
CA VAL A 716 -11.73 8.06 -14.61
C VAL A 716 -10.82 6.93 -14.12
N GLU A 717 -10.47 6.93 -12.83
CA GLU A 717 -9.65 5.88 -12.24
C GLU A 717 -10.41 4.54 -12.24
N PRO A 718 -9.82 3.45 -12.76
CA PRO A 718 -10.48 2.15 -12.76
C PRO A 718 -10.70 1.63 -11.34
N LEU A 719 -11.80 0.91 -11.16
CA LEU A 719 -12.22 0.42 -9.85
C LEU A 719 -11.67 -0.96 -9.54
N SER A 720 -11.45 -1.20 -8.26
CA SER A 720 -11.46 -2.55 -7.72
C SER A 720 -12.90 -3.05 -7.70
N TRP A 721 -13.22 -4.00 -8.58
CA TRP A 721 -14.57 -4.58 -8.64
C TRP A 721 -14.80 -5.69 -7.61
N SER A 722 -13.80 -6.04 -6.79
CA SER A 722 -13.84 -7.22 -5.91
C SER A 722 -15.00 -7.20 -4.91
N GLU A 723 -15.15 -6.12 -4.12
CA GLU A 723 -16.24 -6.01 -3.14
C GLU A 723 -17.61 -5.83 -3.83
N ILE A 724 -17.66 -5.08 -4.94
CA ILE A 724 -18.87 -4.86 -5.75
C ILE A 724 -19.42 -6.20 -6.25
N LEU A 725 -18.54 -7.04 -6.81
CA LEU A 725 -18.90 -8.32 -7.41
C LEU A 725 -19.21 -9.38 -6.34
N LYS A 726 -18.52 -9.32 -5.19
CA LYS A 726 -18.83 -10.15 -4.02
C LYS A 726 -20.24 -9.93 -3.50
N ILE A 727 -20.67 -8.67 -3.31
CA ILE A 727 -22.05 -8.36 -2.89
C ILE A 727 -23.07 -8.76 -3.96
N ALA A 728 -22.65 -8.76 -5.23
CA ALA A 728 -23.47 -9.24 -6.35
C ALA A 728 -23.52 -10.78 -6.48
N ASN A 729 -22.96 -11.54 -5.53
CA ASN A 729 -22.84 -13.01 -5.56
C ASN A 729 -22.14 -13.54 -6.82
N ILE A 730 -21.19 -12.77 -7.36
CA ILE A 730 -20.30 -13.21 -8.44
C ILE A 730 -19.06 -13.82 -7.80
N ASN A 731 -18.69 -15.05 -8.18
CA ASN A 731 -17.58 -15.78 -7.55
C ASN A 731 -16.29 -14.96 -7.53
N ILE A 732 -15.75 -14.78 -6.31
CA ILE A 732 -14.61 -13.92 -5.96
C ILE A 732 -13.27 -14.50 -6.46
N GLU A 733 -13.23 -15.77 -6.83
CA GLU A 733 -12.03 -16.54 -7.21
C GLU A 733 -11.30 -16.01 -8.47
N ASP A 734 -11.82 -14.96 -9.10
CA ASP A 734 -11.38 -14.40 -10.37
C ASP A 734 -10.82 -12.97 -10.30
N HIS A 735 -10.70 -12.37 -9.10
CA HIS A 735 -10.31 -10.96 -8.95
C HIS A 735 -8.90 -10.79 -8.40
N PHE A 736 -7.97 -10.64 -9.32
CA PHE A 736 -6.56 -10.34 -9.06
C PHE A 736 -6.30 -8.84 -9.21
N ALA A 737 -5.26 -8.36 -8.51
CA ALA A 737 -4.86 -6.96 -8.60
C ALA A 737 -4.43 -6.59 -10.02
N ASP A 738 -4.68 -5.35 -10.43
CA ASP A 738 -4.16 -4.82 -11.70
C ASP A 738 -2.66 -4.58 -11.59
N ALA A 739 -1.91 -5.64 -11.85
CA ALA A 739 -0.47 -5.65 -11.69
C ALA A 739 0.21 -4.91 -12.85
N ASN A 740 0.65 -3.68 -12.61
CA ASN A 740 1.55 -2.97 -13.50
C ASN A 740 2.38 -1.94 -12.73
N MET A 741 3.54 -1.55 -13.26
CA MET A 741 4.36 -0.49 -12.64
C MET A 741 5.25 0.22 -13.65
N VAL A 742 5.85 1.32 -13.21
CA VAL A 742 6.77 2.16 -13.94
C VAL A 742 8.16 2.05 -13.28
N SER A 743 9.18 1.70 -14.06
CA SER A 743 10.58 1.71 -13.62
C SER A 743 11.12 3.16 -13.48
N GLU A 744 12.24 3.35 -12.77
CA GLU A 744 12.80 4.70 -12.59
C GLU A 744 13.22 5.31 -13.92
N ASP A 745 13.83 4.53 -14.81
CA ASP A 745 14.17 4.99 -16.16
C ASP A 745 12.93 5.43 -16.96
N GLU A 746 11.80 4.73 -16.82
CA GLU A 746 10.55 5.12 -17.48
C GLU A 746 9.96 6.39 -16.86
N TYR A 747 9.98 6.51 -15.53
CA TYR A 747 9.57 7.71 -14.82
C TYR A 747 10.38 8.94 -15.26
N LEU A 748 11.71 8.80 -15.31
CA LEU A 748 12.60 9.86 -15.79
C LEU A 748 12.33 10.21 -17.25
N ALA A 749 12.06 9.21 -18.11
CA ALA A 749 11.66 9.46 -19.48
C ALA A 749 10.31 10.21 -19.56
N ILE A 750 9.36 9.93 -18.67
CA ILE A 750 8.05 10.61 -18.61
C ILE A 750 8.21 12.08 -18.25
N ILE A 751 8.93 12.41 -17.17
CA ILE A 751 9.12 13.82 -16.77
C ILE A 751 9.92 14.62 -17.81
N ASN A 752 10.92 13.99 -18.46
CA ASN A 752 11.66 14.62 -19.55
C ASN A 752 10.78 14.81 -20.79
N GLY A 753 9.92 13.83 -21.10
CA GLY A 753 8.94 13.93 -22.17
C GLY A 753 8.00 15.11 -21.97
N ILE A 754 7.49 15.32 -20.76
CA ILE A 754 6.67 16.48 -20.39
C ILE A 754 7.47 17.78 -20.55
N ASN A 755 8.69 17.83 -20.00
CA ASN A 755 9.53 19.03 -20.05
C ASN A 755 9.87 19.48 -21.49
N ASN A 756 10.09 18.52 -22.39
CA ASN A 756 10.50 18.75 -23.79
C ASN A 756 9.33 19.06 -24.74
N THR A 757 8.09 19.05 -24.25
CA THR A 757 6.88 19.31 -25.03
C THR A 757 6.66 20.83 -25.08
N ALA A 758 6.79 21.42 -26.27
CA ALA A 758 6.86 22.87 -26.44
C ALA A 758 5.47 23.53 -26.43
N GLU A 759 4.43 22.74 -26.70
CA GLU A 759 3.04 23.14 -26.75
C GLU A 759 2.41 23.24 -25.35
N LEU A 760 3.09 22.74 -24.31
CA LEU A 760 2.71 22.98 -22.91
C LEU A 760 3.40 24.25 -22.40
N ASP A 761 2.60 25.17 -21.87
CA ASP A 761 3.11 26.35 -21.19
C ASP A 761 3.96 25.98 -19.97
N ARG A 762 4.73 26.96 -19.46
CA ARG A 762 5.69 26.70 -18.39
C ARG A 762 4.99 26.26 -17.10
N HIS A 763 3.87 26.89 -16.75
CA HIS A 763 3.13 26.59 -15.54
C HIS A 763 2.56 25.17 -15.57
N THR A 764 1.93 24.77 -16.68
CA THR A 764 1.38 23.42 -16.88
C THR A 764 2.47 22.34 -16.85
N ARG A 765 3.64 22.58 -17.49
CA ARG A 765 4.79 21.64 -17.41
C ARG A 765 5.24 21.41 -15.98
N VAL A 766 5.44 22.48 -15.22
CA VAL A 766 5.87 22.41 -13.81
C VAL A 766 4.84 21.66 -12.95
N GLN A 767 3.54 21.92 -13.16
CA GLN A 767 2.46 21.21 -12.48
C GLN A 767 2.46 19.72 -12.81
N TYR A 768 2.61 19.34 -14.08
CA TYR A 768 2.55 17.94 -14.50
C TYR A 768 3.76 17.14 -14.02
N ILE A 769 4.97 17.71 -14.11
CA ILE A 769 6.18 17.10 -13.56
C ILE A 769 6.03 16.90 -12.06
N SER A 770 5.53 17.91 -11.33
CA SER A 770 5.30 17.84 -9.89
C SER A 770 4.25 16.79 -9.52
N LEU A 771 3.14 16.67 -10.25
CA LEU A 771 2.14 15.62 -10.02
C LEU A 771 2.72 14.22 -10.22
N VAL A 772 3.44 14.00 -11.31
CA VAL A 772 4.08 12.71 -11.61
C VAL A 772 5.11 12.37 -10.53
N MET A 773 5.88 13.35 -10.06
CA MET A 773 6.83 13.20 -8.95
C MET A 773 6.12 12.82 -7.64
N LEU A 774 5.02 13.46 -7.28
CA LEU A 774 4.22 13.12 -6.09
C LEU A 774 3.62 11.71 -6.17
N GLY A 775 3.18 11.28 -7.35
CA GLY A 775 2.72 9.90 -7.56
C GLY A 775 3.84 8.87 -7.40
N TYR A 776 5.03 9.16 -7.94
CA TYR A 776 6.13 8.18 -8.03
C TYR A 776 7.04 8.11 -6.79
N ARG A 777 7.40 9.27 -6.22
CA ARG A 777 8.34 9.41 -5.08
C ARG A 777 7.65 9.32 -3.71
N PHE A 778 6.35 9.65 -3.64
CA PHE A 778 5.56 9.61 -2.40
C PHE A 778 4.42 8.58 -2.42
N GLY A 779 4.13 7.97 -3.57
CA GLY A 779 3.05 7.00 -3.71
C GLY A 779 1.65 7.60 -3.53
N LEU A 780 1.47 8.90 -3.74
CA LEU A 780 0.16 9.56 -3.55
C LEU A 780 -0.85 9.14 -4.63
N ARG A 781 -2.13 9.08 -4.25
CA ARG A 781 -3.22 9.02 -5.26
C ARG A 781 -3.25 10.34 -6.05
N PHE A 782 -3.74 10.30 -7.29
CA PHE A 782 -3.84 11.51 -8.12
C PHE A 782 -4.66 12.61 -7.41
N GLY A 783 -5.80 12.24 -6.80
CA GLY A 783 -6.61 13.18 -6.02
C GLY A 783 -5.91 13.72 -4.76
N GLU A 784 -5.16 12.89 -4.05
CA GLU A 784 -4.37 13.32 -2.87
C GLU A 784 -3.32 14.35 -3.29
N ALA A 785 -2.60 14.09 -4.38
CA ALA A 785 -1.58 14.99 -4.91
C ALA A 785 -2.17 16.31 -5.40
N LEU A 786 -3.24 16.26 -6.21
CA LEU A 786 -3.87 17.44 -6.81
C LEU A 786 -4.42 18.42 -5.76
N ARG A 787 -4.95 17.91 -4.64
CA ARG A 787 -5.64 18.71 -3.61
C ARG A 787 -4.69 19.33 -2.57
N LEU A 788 -3.37 19.14 -2.69
CA LEU A 788 -2.41 19.68 -1.72
C LEU A 788 -2.47 21.21 -1.64
N GLN A 789 -2.51 21.73 -0.41
CA GLN A 789 -2.40 23.15 -0.13
C GLN A 789 -0.95 23.53 0.12
N ARG A 790 -0.62 24.82 -0.02
CA ARG A 790 0.72 25.31 0.32
C ARG A 790 1.11 24.95 1.77
N LEU A 791 0.14 25.04 2.70
CA LEU A 791 0.32 24.72 4.12
C LEU A 791 0.57 23.23 4.39
N ASP A 792 0.29 22.36 3.42
CA ASP A 792 0.49 20.91 3.56
C ASP A 792 1.93 20.49 3.21
N VAL A 793 2.79 21.43 2.78
CA VAL A 793 4.15 21.13 2.31
C VAL A 793 5.20 21.80 3.18
N LEU A 794 6.06 20.98 3.75
CA LEU A 794 7.25 21.37 4.51
C LEU A 794 8.50 21.02 3.69
N ILE A 795 9.38 22.02 3.51
CA ILE A 795 10.66 21.85 2.82
C ILE A 795 11.75 22.37 3.75
N GLU A 796 12.66 21.49 4.16
CA GLU A 796 13.84 21.82 4.97
C GLU A 796 15.10 21.28 4.29
N GLY A 797 15.89 22.18 3.70
CA GLY A 797 17.05 21.79 2.88
C GLY A 797 16.65 20.90 1.71
N SER A 798 17.10 19.65 1.71
CA SER A 798 16.75 18.64 0.69
C SER A 798 15.57 17.73 1.08
N GLN A 799 15.04 17.87 2.30
CA GLN A 799 13.95 17.08 2.84
C GLN A 799 12.61 17.70 2.47
N ILE A 800 11.66 16.87 2.02
CA ILE A 800 10.30 17.28 1.71
C ILE A 800 9.33 16.39 2.49
N GLU A 801 8.42 17.02 3.22
CA GLU A 801 7.37 16.38 4.00
C GLU A 801 6.00 16.93 3.61
N LEU A 802 5.04 16.02 3.45
CA LEU A 802 3.69 16.32 2.99
C LEU A 802 2.69 15.90 4.06
N ASN A 803 1.82 16.81 4.47
CA ASN A 803 0.72 16.51 5.39
C ASN A 803 -0.57 16.25 4.59
N ILE A 804 -0.87 14.97 4.34
CA ILE A 804 -2.09 14.57 3.64
C ILE A 804 -3.26 14.65 4.60
N ARG A 805 -4.25 15.51 4.33
CA ARG A 805 -5.42 15.72 5.20
C ARG A 805 -6.65 16.15 4.42
N ASN A 806 -7.80 16.07 5.08
CA ASN A 806 -9.05 16.65 4.57
C ASN A 806 -8.92 18.18 4.51
N ASN A 807 -9.39 18.77 3.41
CA ASN A 807 -9.37 20.22 3.20
C ASN A 807 -10.55 20.67 2.32
N ILE A 808 -10.62 21.96 1.97
CA ILE A 808 -11.73 22.52 1.19
C ILE A 808 -11.87 21.92 -0.23
N PHE A 809 -10.82 21.26 -0.73
CA PHE A 809 -10.78 20.64 -2.05
C PHE A 809 -11.17 19.16 -2.02
N GLY A 810 -11.34 18.58 -0.83
CA GLY A 810 -11.86 17.22 -0.67
C GLY A 810 -11.35 16.52 0.59
N GLU A 811 -11.91 15.34 0.80
CA GLU A 811 -11.58 14.46 1.93
C GLU A 811 -10.77 13.24 1.45
N THR A 812 -10.03 12.63 2.37
CA THR A 812 -9.28 11.39 2.17
C THR A 812 -10.22 10.17 2.25
N LYS A 813 -9.84 9.07 1.60
CA LYS A 813 -10.63 7.82 1.50
C LYS A 813 -11.11 7.29 2.86
N THR A 814 -10.24 7.36 3.86
CA THR A 814 -10.45 6.78 5.20
C THR A 814 -9.77 7.67 6.23
N GLU A 815 -10.09 7.50 7.51
CA GLU A 815 -9.32 8.15 8.60
C GLU A 815 -7.82 7.85 8.50
N SER A 816 -7.44 6.65 8.04
CA SER A 816 -6.03 6.27 7.80
C SER A 816 -5.38 7.01 6.61
N GLY A 817 -6.18 7.66 5.77
CA GLY A 817 -5.71 8.50 4.67
C GLY A 817 -5.09 9.82 5.15
N VAL A 818 -5.46 10.29 6.35
CA VAL A 818 -4.86 11.47 6.98
C VAL A 818 -3.51 11.08 7.60
N ARG A 819 -2.41 11.58 7.04
CA ARG A 819 -1.05 11.12 7.37
C ARG A 819 0.05 12.09 6.94
N PRO A 820 1.20 12.07 7.63
CA PRO A 820 2.44 12.58 7.04
C PRO A 820 2.98 11.60 5.97
N SER A 821 3.53 12.13 4.89
CA SER A 821 4.29 11.40 3.87
C SER A 821 5.63 12.08 3.64
N ILE A 822 6.70 11.31 3.62
CA ILE A 822 8.08 11.81 3.68
C ILE A 822 8.85 11.35 2.45
N LEU A 823 9.68 12.23 1.88
CA LEU A 823 10.55 11.90 0.75
C LEU A 823 11.70 11.00 1.21
N LEU A 824 11.66 9.72 0.83
CA LEU A 824 12.71 8.74 1.17
C LEU A 824 13.86 8.70 0.15
N GLU A 825 13.67 9.28 -1.02
CA GLU A 825 14.55 9.14 -2.17
C GLU A 825 15.24 10.47 -2.53
N GLU A 826 16.39 10.36 -3.20
CA GLU A 826 16.98 11.47 -3.95
C GLU A 826 16.08 11.83 -5.15
N ILE A 827 16.04 13.13 -5.45
CA ILE A 827 15.29 13.68 -6.57
C ILE A 827 16.27 14.37 -7.52
N THR A 828 15.97 14.28 -8.81
CA THR A 828 16.71 14.96 -9.87
C THR A 828 16.56 16.47 -9.79
N GLU A 829 17.45 17.17 -10.49
CA GLU A 829 17.39 18.63 -10.56
C GLU A 829 16.10 19.13 -11.22
N LEU A 830 15.60 18.43 -12.24
CA LEU A 830 14.33 18.77 -12.89
C LEU A 830 13.15 18.66 -11.92
N GLU A 831 13.09 17.59 -11.12
CA GLU A 831 12.09 17.40 -10.07
C GLU A 831 12.17 18.52 -9.03
N ARG A 832 13.38 18.80 -8.53
CA ARG A 832 13.63 19.82 -7.51
C ARG A 832 13.22 21.21 -8.00
N GLN A 833 13.66 21.61 -9.19
CA GLN A 833 13.34 22.91 -9.76
C GLN A 833 11.84 23.06 -9.98
N SER A 834 11.19 22.06 -10.58
CA SER A 834 9.75 22.10 -10.85
C SER A 834 8.95 22.23 -9.54
N PHE A 835 9.20 21.36 -8.56
CA PHE A 835 8.44 21.38 -7.32
C PHE A 835 8.71 22.66 -6.50
N THR A 836 9.96 23.12 -6.46
CA THR A 836 10.32 24.37 -5.77
C THR A 836 9.63 25.58 -6.39
N SER A 837 9.66 25.71 -7.72
CA SER A 837 8.98 26.80 -8.41
C SER A 837 7.46 26.76 -8.19
N LEU A 838 6.87 25.57 -8.16
CA LEU A 838 5.43 25.41 -7.89
C LEU A 838 5.06 25.82 -6.45
N VAL A 839 5.85 25.40 -5.46
CA VAL A 839 5.64 25.77 -4.06
C VAL A 839 5.85 27.26 -3.85
N GLN A 840 6.86 27.86 -4.49
CA GLN A 840 7.07 29.31 -4.48
C GLN A 840 5.89 30.05 -5.09
N TYR A 841 5.39 29.60 -6.25
CA TYR A 841 4.20 30.18 -6.87
C TYR A 841 2.97 30.14 -5.94
N ALA A 842 2.75 29.04 -5.22
CA ALA A 842 1.67 28.92 -4.25
C ALA A 842 1.89 29.78 -2.99
N GLU A 843 3.12 29.88 -2.47
CA GLU A 843 3.50 30.78 -1.36
C GLU A 843 3.14 32.23 -1.69
N GLN A 844 3.38 32.64 -2.93
CA GLN A 844 3.08 33.99 -3.39
C GLN A 844 1.61 34.34 -3.37
N ARG A 845 0.74 33.34 -3.52
CA ARG A 845 -0.72 33.48 -3.49
C ARG A 845 -1.29 33.33 -2.08
N LEU A 846 -0.55 32.68 -1.17
CA LEU A 846 -0.94 32.47 0.22
C LEU A 846 -1.23 33.78 0.98
N SER A 847 -0.48 34.85 0.68
CA SER A 847 -0.70 36.18 1.29
C SER A 847 -2.07 36.77 0.97
N PHE A 848 -2.67 36.36 -0.15
CA PHE A 848 -4.00 36.80 -0.58
C PHE A 848 -5.08 35.84 -0.12
N ASP A 849 -4.78 34.53 -0.14
CA ASP A 849 -5.71 33.48 0.24
C ASP A 849 -5.03 32.35 1.02
N LYS A 850 -5.40 32.23 2.31
CA LYS A 850 -4.86 31.20 3.20
C LYS A 850 -5.24 29.77 2.79
N GLN A 851 -6.19 29.59 1.87
CA GLN A 851 -6.65 28.29 1.38
C GLN A 851 -6.09 27.93 0.00
N THR A 852 -5.00 28.58 -0.44
CA THR A 852 -4.37 28.38 -1.75
C THR A 852 -3.92 26.92 -1.97
N ALA A 853 -4.36 26.33 -3.09
CA ALA A 853 -3.85 25.05 -3.59
C ALA A 853 -2.50 25.20 -4.32
N ILE A 854 -1.64 24.18 -4.23
CA ILE A 854 -0.39 24.11 -4.98
C ILE A 854 -0.66 23.87 -6.47
N PHE A 855 -1.69 23.09 -6.80
CA PHE A 855 -2.16 22.85 -8.17
C PHE A 855 -3.36 23.74 -8.50
N SER A 856 -3.26 25.03 -8.17
CA SER A 856 -4.32 25.99 -8.47
C SER A 856 -4.37 26.34 -9.96
N SER A 857 -5.57 26.67 -10.42
CA SER A 857 -5.79 27.35 -11.69
C SER A 857 -5.13 28.73 -11.65
N VAL A 858 -4.67 29.14 -12.83
CA VAL A 858 -4.03 30.45 -13.05
C VAL A 858 -4.92 31.61 -12.59
N ASN A 859 -6.24 31.48 -12.72
CA ASN A 859 -7.18 32.58 -12.46
C ASN A 859 -7.63 32.65 -10.99
N ASN A 860 -7.62 31.51 -10.28
CA ASN A 860 -8.24 31.39 -8.97
C ASN A 860 -7.46 30.44 -8.03
N PRO A 861 -6.89 30.97 -6.92
CA PRO A 861 -6.17 30.16 -5.92
C PRO A 861 -7.00 29.06 -5.23
N ARG A 862 -8.34 29.19 -5.23
CA ARG A 862 -9.28 28.19 -4.67
C ARG A 862 -9.91 27.29 -5.74
N GLU A 863 -9.39 27.32 -6.95
CA GLU A 863 -9.83 26.43 -8.02
C GLU A 863 -8.65 25.57 -8.43
N LEU A 864 -8.86 24.27 -8.53
CA LEU A 864 -7.82 23.35 -8.98
C LEU A 864 -7.75 23.35 -10.51
N ILE A 865 -6.59 23.00 -11.06
CA ILE A 865 -6.51 22.67 -12.49
C ILE A 865 -7.45 21.51 -12.82
N SER A 866 -7.93 21.47 -14.07
CA SER A 866 -8.87 20.44 -14.52
C SER A 866 -8.30 19.05 -14.29
N ARG A 867 -8.92 18.31 -13.36
CA ARG A 867 -8.57 16.92 -13.04
C ARG A 867 -8.60 16.05 -14.29
N HIS A 868 -9.67 16.17 -15.07
CA HIS A 868 -9.91 15.42 -16.30
C HIS A 868 -8.82 15.65 -17.36
N GLN A 869 -8.60 16.91 -17.74
CA GLN A 869 -7.61 17.23 -18.78
C GLN A 869 -6.20 16.81 -18.35
N THR A 870 -5.86 17.07 -17.08
CA THR A 870 -4.56 16.73 -16.52
C THR A 870 -4.32 15.22 -16.46
N SER A 871 -5.29 14.44 -15.97
CA SER A 871 -5.16 12.97 -15.90
C SER A 871 -5.07 12.35 -17.29
N LEU A 872 -5.83 12.87 -18.26
CA LEU A 872 -5.81 12.43 -19.66
C LEU A 872 -4.44 12.69 -20.30
N GLN A 873 -3.94 13.93 -20.22
CA GLN A 873 -2.67 14.32 -20.85
C GLN A 873 -1.48 13.56 -20.24
N ILE A 874 -1.40 13.48 -18.91
CA ILE A 874 -0.38 12.67 -18.23
C ILE A 874 -0.53 11.19 -18.59
N GLY A 875 -1.76 10.66 -18.63
CA GLY A 875 -2.04 9.28 -19.02
C GLY A 875 -1.58 8.95 -20.44
N LEU A 876 -1.86 9.82 -21.40
CA LEU A 876 -1.39 9.68 -22.78
C LEU A 876 0.14 9.72 -22.87
N CYS A 877 0.78 10.62 -22.11
CA CYS A 877 2.24 10.71 -22.02
C CYS A 877 2.85 9.39 -21.51
N ILE A 878 2.33 8.86 -20.39
CA ILE A 878 2.77 7.58 -19.82
C ILE A 878 2.67 6.46 -20.87
N LYS A 879 1.50 6.31 -21.51
CA LYS A 879 1.25 5.25 -22.50
C LYS A 879 2.15 5.37 -23.73
N TYR A 880 2.33 6.60 -24.22
CA TYR A 880 3.15 6.87 -25.39
C TYR A 880 4.64 6.58 -25.15
N ILE A 881 5.17 7.00 -24.00
CA ILE A 881 6.59 6.84 -23.65
C ILE A 881 6.94 5.39 -23.33
N THR A 882 6.06 4.68 -22.63
CA THR A 882 6.29 3.28 -22.23
C THR A 882 5.88 2.28 -23.31
N GLY A 883 5.02 2.68 -24.24
CA GLY A 883 4.39 1.78 -25.21
C GLY A 883 3.32 0.86 -24.63
N ASP A 884 2.95 1.01 -23.35
CA ASP A 884 1.94 0.18 -22.69
C ASP A 884 0.62 0.93 -22.53
N SER A 885 -0.43 0.45 -23.20
CA SER A 885 -1.78 1.01 -23.12
C SER A 885 -2.46 0.83 -21.77
N ASN A 886 -1.99 -0.13 -20.96
CA ASN A 886 -2.57 -0.44 -19.66
C ASN A 886 -1.99 0.44 -18.54
N LEU A 887 -0.90 1.16 -18.77
CA LEU A 887 -0.34 2.07 -17.78
C LEU A 887 -1.17 3.35 -17.61
N ARG A 888 -1.14 3.89 -16.39
CA ARG A 888 -1.88 5.07 -15.92
C ARG A 888 -1.21 5.63 -14.66
N PHE A 889 -1.60 6.82 -14.24
CA PHE A 889 -1.02 7.51 -13.09
C PHE A 889 -1.01 6.66 -11.80
N HIS A 890 -2.09 5.92 -11.54
CA HIS A 890 -2.21 5.09 -10.34
C HIS A 890 -1.06 4.07 -10.21
N HIS A 891 -0.49 3.58 -11.32
CA HIS A 891 0.63 2.64 -11.28
C HIS A 891 1.93 3.24 -10.72
N PHE A 892 2.07 4.57 -10.60
CA PHE A 892 3.17 5.18 -9.86
C PHE A 892 3.15 4.79 -8.38
N ARG A 893 1.96 4.65 -7.79
CA ARG A 893 1.78 4.18 -6.42
C ARG A 893 2.16 2.71 -6.24
N HIS A 894 1.79 1.85 -7.19
CA HIS A 894 2.25 0.45 -7.23
C HIS A 894 3.78 0.38 -7.35
N SER A 895 4.36 1.26 -8.17
CA SER A 895 5.80 1.40 -8.32
C SER A 895 6.46 1.79 -7.01
N TRP A 896 5.93 2.79 -6.30
CA TRP A 896 6.45 3.18 -4.99
C TRP A 896 6.42 2.03 -3.99
N ALA A 897 5.25 1.38 -3.81
CA ALA A 897 5.08 0.27 -2.88
C ALA A 897 6.04 -0.90 -3.19
N SER A 898 6.14 -1.27 -4.46
CA SER A 898 7.01 -2.35 -4.92
C SER A 898 8.49 -2.02 -4.74
N ARG A 899 8.93 -0.79 -5.05
CA ARG A 899 10.34 -0.36 -4.91
C ARG A 899 10.76 -0.29 -3.44
N MET A 900 9.89 0.22 -2.55
CA MET A 900 10.17 0.26 -1.10
C MET A 900 10.26 -1.15 -0.50
N TYR A 901 9.36 -2.05 -0.90
CA TYR A 901 9.43 -3.45 -0.46
C TYR A 901 10.67 -4.17 -1.02
N ALA A 902 11.02 -3.95 -2.29
CA ALA A 902 12.23 -4.50 -2.89
C ALA A 902 13.50 -4.04 -2.16
N TYR A 903 13.56 -2.76 -1.77
CA TYR A 903 14.67 -2.23 -0.97
C TYR A 903 14.73 -2.86 0.42
N PHE A 904 13.58 -3.05 1.08
CA PHE A 904 13.49 -3.82 2.32
C PHE A 904 14.07 -5.24 2.16
N ALA A 905 13.58 -6.00 1.16
CA ALA A 905 14.03 -7.37 0.93
C ALA A 905 15.55 -7.46 0.63
N GLN A 906 16.07 -6.50 -0.14
CA GLN A 906 17.52 -6.36 -0.38
C GLN A 906 18.28 -6.06 0.91
N SER A 907 17.81 -5.10 1.72
CA SER A 907 18.49 -4.70 2.96
C SER A 907 18.57 -5.84 4.00
N GLN A 908 17.57 -6.73 4.01
CA GLN A 908 17.52 -7.88 4.92
C GLN A 908 18.43 -9.04 4.47
N SER A 909 18.44 -9.32 3.17
CA SER A 909 19.17 -10.47 2.62
C SER A 909 20.62 -10.16 2.21
N GLY A 910 20.93 -8.89 1.95
CA GLY A 910 22.18 -8.48 1.30
C GLY A 910 22.25 -8.81 -0.19
N VAL A 911 21.23 -9.46 -0.76
CA VAL A 911 21.17 -9.83 -2.17
C VAL A 911 20.57 -8.67 -2.98
N PRO A 912 21.22 -8.19 -4.06
CA PRO A 912 20.66 -7.12 -4.88
C PRO A 912 19.27 -7.45 -5.46
N ASN A 913 18.36 -6.49 -5.42
CA ASN A 913 17.03 -6.56 -6.04
C ASN A 913 16.99 -5.61 -7.25
N GLN A 914 16.66 -6.12 -8.44
CA GLN A 914 16.63 -5.32 -9.67
C GLN A 914 15.55 -4.22 -9.67
N ILE A 915 14.60 -4.28 -8.73
CA ILE A 915 13.48 -3.34 -8.60
C ILE A 915 13.67 -2.43 -7.38
N ALA A 916 14.63 -2.71 -6.50
CA ALA A 916 14.91 -1.80 -5.39
C ALA A 916 15.32 -0.44 -5.94
N SER A 917 14.78 0.62 -5.36
CA SER A 917 15.22 1.97 -5.71
C SER A 917 16.66 2.17 -5.24
N SER A 918 17.55 2.50 -6.17
CA SER A 918 18.92 2.92 -5.87
C SER A 918 19.00 4.32 -5.27
N SER A 919 17.92 5.09 -5.39
CA SER A 919 17.85 6.50 -4.98
C SER A 919 17.44 6.65 -3.51
N ILE A 920 17.17 5.56 -2.77
CA ILE A 920 16.78 5.64 -1.35
C ILE A 920 17.96 6.12 -0.49
N ILE A 921 17.71 7.14 0.32
CA ILE A 921 18.69 7.69 1.26
C ILE A 921 18.63 6.89 2.56
N SER A 922 19.73 6.22 2.91
CA SER A 922 19.76 5.26 4.03
C SER A 922 19.38 5.87 5.38
N SER A 923 19.78 7.11 5.68
CA SER A 923 19.40 7.80 6.92
C SER A 923 17.91 8.10 7.00
N ARG A 924 17.29 8.50 5.87
CA ARG A 924 15.84 8.73 5.80
C ARG A 924 15.07 7.43 5.95
N TRP A 925 15.55 6.35 5.34
CA TRP A 925 14.98 5.02 5.50
C TRP A 925 15.01 4.55 6.96
N GLN A 926 16.14 4.70 7.65
CA GLN A 926 16.26 4.36 9.08
C GLN A 926 15.29 5.15 9.95
N ASN A 927 15.13 6.45 9.70
CA ASN A 927 14.15 7.27 10.43
C ASN A 927 12.70 6.88 10.12
N PHE A 928 12.40 6.53 8.86
CA PHE A 928 11.07 6.10 8.41
C PHE A 928 10.59 4.81 9.06
N ILE A 929 11.50 3.87 9.32
CA ILE A 929 11.19 2.59 9.97
C ILE A 929 11.27 2.68 11.51
N GLY A 930 11.92 3.72 12.04
CA GLY A 930 12.15 3.96 13.46
C GLY A 930 13.58 3.63 13.91
N ALA A 931 14.16 4.46 14.80
CA ALA A 931 15.53 4.33 15.33
C ALA A 931 15.72 3.21 16.37
N HIS A 932 14.63 2.62 16.84
CA HIS A 932 14.62 1.40 17.64
C HIS A 932 13.83 0.37 16.86
N GLU A 933 14.23 -0.89 16.95
CA GLU A 933 13.74 -2.07 16.22
C GLU A 933 12.24 -2.39 16.43
N THR A 934 11.35 -1.41 16.41
CA THR A 934 9.91 -1.59 16.36
C THR A 934 9.55 -2.14 14.98
N ARG A 935 9.70 -3.47 14.84
CA ARG A 935 9.58 -4.31 13.63
C ARG A 935 8.23 -4.23 12.94
N TYR A 936 7.94 -3.09 12.34
CA TYR A 936 6.71 -2.88 11.60
C TYR A 936 6.97 -2.16 10.27
N ILE A 937 8.05 -2.50 9.57
CA ILE A 937 8.39 -1.89 8.27
C ILE A 937 7.24 -1.97 7.24
N LEU A 938 6.52 -3.09 7.25
CA LEU A 938 5.34 -3.28 6.40
C LEU A 938 4.19 -2.37 6.85
N GLU A 939 4.08 -2.07 8.15
CA GLU A 939 3.20 -1.02 8.64
C GLU A 939 3.68 0.35 8.22
N SER A 940 4.97 0.69 8.28
CA SER A 940 5.47 1.99 7.82
C SER A 940 5.13 2.22 6.34
N ILE A 941 5.35 1.22 5.48
CA ILE A 941 4.97 1.27 4.06
C ILE A 941 3.44 1.40 3.92
N SER A 942 2.66 0.62 4.68
CA SER A 942 1.19 0.68 4.67
C SER A 942 0.66 2.03 5.13
N HIS A 943 1.23 2.61 6.18
CA HIS A 943 0.89 3.92 6.72
C HIS A 943 1.24 5.02 5.75
N ALA A 944 2.43 5.00 5.12
CA ALA A 944 2.82 5.97 4.10
C ALA A 944 1.90 5.96 2.88
N LEU A 945 1.33 4.81 2.55
CA LEU A 945 0.28 4.68 1.54
C LEU A 945 -1.10 5.10 2.07
N GLY A 946 -1.35 5.13 3.38
CA GLY A 946 -2.66 5.37 3.97
C GLY A 946 -3.59 4.16 3.86
N HIS A 947 -3.03 2.96 3.94
CA HIS A 947 -3.77 1.70 4.00
C HIS A 947 -4.00 1.26 5.44
N ALA A 948 -5.24 0.90 5.77
CA ALA A 948 -5.63 0.39 7.08
C ALA A 948 -5.13 -1.05 7.35
N SER A 949 -4.66 -1.77 6.33
CA SER A 949 -4.19 -3.15 6.44
C SER A 949 -2.96 -3.39 5.57
N ILE A 950 -1.96 -4.06 6.16
CA ILE A 950 -0.76 -4.51 5.45
C ILE A 950 -1.13 -5.46 4.31
N SER A 951 -2.13 -6.33 4.49
CA SER A 951 -2.58 -7.25 3.45
C SER A 951 -2.98 -6.49 2.17
N THR A 952 -3.66 -5.35 2.29
CA THR A 952 -4.01 -4.51 1.14
C THR A 952 -2.77 -4.03 0.41
N THR A 953 -1.75 -3.56 1.15
CA THR A 953 -0.46 -3.13 0.58
C THR A 953 0.23 -4.26 -0.18
N ILE A 954 0.33 -5.44 0.41
CA ILE A 954 1.07 -6.57 -0.17
C ILE A 954 0.31 -7.19 -1.35
N GLU A 955 -1.01 -7.38 -1.24
CA GLU A 955 -1.82 -8.07 -2.24
C GLU A 955 -2.11 -7.21 -3.47
N HIS A 956 -2.41 -5.92 -3.27
CA HIS A 956 -2.92 -5.07 -4.34
C HIS A 956 -1.90 -4.11 -4.96
N TYR A 957 -0.86 -3.72 -4.22
CA TYR A 957 0.08 -2.67 -4.66
C TYR A 957 1.52 -3.16 -4.82
N ASN A 958 1.89 -4.25 -4.15
CA ASN A 958 3.22 -4.84 -4.24
C ASN A 958 3.23 -6.04 -5.18
N HIS A 959 3.85 -5.86 -6.35
CA HIS A 959 3.91 -6.89 -7.40
C HIS A 959 5.26 -7.62 -7.48
N VAL A 960 6.11 -7.44 -6.46
CA VAL A 960 7.49 -7.94 -6.47
C VAL A 960 7.79 -8.89 -5.32
N THR A 961 6.84 -9.11 -4.42
CA THR A 961 6.97 -10.07 -3.32
C THR A 961 7.37 -11.46 -3.81
N SER A 962 6.72 -11.94 -4.88
CA SER A 962 6.95 -13.27 -5.48
C SER A 962 8.38 -13.47 -5.98
N VAL A 963 8.99 -12.44 -6.55
CA VAL A 963 10.39 -12.49 -7.04
C VAL A 963 11.42 -12.17 -5.95
N SER A 964 11.02 -11.43 -4.91
CA SER A 964 11.88 -11.10 -3.77
C SER A 964 12.02 -12.27 -2.79
N LEU A 965 11.09 -13.24 -2.81
CA LEU A 965 11.17 -14.49 -2.04
C LEU A 965 12.48 -15.24 -2.25
N TYR A 966 13.01 -15.26 -3.47
CA TYR A 966 14.28 -15.90 -3.78
C TYR A 966 15.42 -15.34 -2.91
N GLN A 967 15.48 -14.03 -2.70
CA GLN A 967 16.54 -13.38 -1.90
C GLN A 967 16.54 -13.87 -0.45
N TYR A 968 15.36 -14.26 0.06
CA TYR A 968 15.22 -14.80 1.39
C TYR A 968 15.68 -16.26 1.51
N TYR A 969 15.36 -17.11 0.52
CA TYR A 969 15.68 -18.54 0.56
C TYR A 969 17.09 -18.88 0.07
N ASP A 970 17.59 -18.16 -0.94
CA ASP A 970 18.89 -18.41 -1.57
C ASP A 970 20.06 -18.31 -0.58
N THR A 971 19.97 -17.42 0.40
CA THR A 971 21.00 -17.22 1.43
C THR A 971 20.98 -18.28 2.53
N LYS A 972 19.95 -19.15 2.59
CA LYS A 972 19.67 -20.02 3.75
C LYS A 972 19.68 -21.50 3.44
N ILE A 973 19.53 -21.87 2.18
CA ILE A 973 19.56 -23.26 1.74
C ILE A 973 21.01 -23.69 1.57
N LYS A 974 21.40 -24.78 2.23
CA LYS A 974 22.74 -25.34 2.09
C LYS A 974 22.90 -25.89 0.66
N PRO A 975 24.01 -25.57 -0.04
CA PRO A 975 24.27 -26.13 -1.36
C PRO A 975 24.34 -27.66 -1.31
N MET A 976 23.81 -28.31 -2.36
CA MET A 976 23.86 -29.76 -2.50
C MET A 976 25.31 -30.25 -2.72
N SER A 977 25.53 -31.56 -2.60
CA SER A 977 26.83 -32.10 -3.03
C SER A 977 27.01 -31.91 -4.54
N MET A 978 28.27 -31.89 -4.98
CA MET A 978 28.58 -31.71 -6.40
C MET A 978 28.09 -32.88 -7.27
N LYS A 979 27.83 -34.06 -6.67
CA LYS A 979 27.19 -35.20 -7.36
C LYS A 979 25.71 -34.90 -7.66
N ALA A 980 24.94 -34.46 -6.65
CA ALA A 980 23.57 -34.00 -6.86
C ALA A 980 23.49 -32.84 -7.86
N TYR A 981 24.40 -31.86 -7.84
CA TYR A 981 24.41 -30.81 -8.87
C TYR A 981 24.66 -31.37 -10.27
N ALA A 982 25.60 -32.31 -10.42
CA ALA A 982 25.87 -32.96 -11.70
C ALA A 982 24.63 -33.72 -12.22
N TYR A 983 23.97 -34.48 -11.34
CA TYR A 983 22.72 -35.17 -11.62
C TYR A 983 21.59 -34.19 -12.01
N ALA A 984 21.35 -33.17 -11.19
CA ALA A 984 20.28 -32.20 -11.39
C ALA A 984 20.45 -31.41 -12.71
N LEU A 985 21.68 -30.96 -13.00
CA LEU A 985 22.00 -30.24 -14.23
C LEU A 985 22.12 -31.15 -15.46
N GLY A 986 22.12 -32.47 -15.30
CA GLY A 986 22.40 -33.42 -16.39
C GLY A 986 23.77 -33.18 -17.03
N ILE A 987 24.83 -33.10 -16.23
CA ILE A 987 26.23 -33.00 -16.67
C ILE A 987 27.10 -34.05 -15.98
N SER A 988 28.31 -34.29 -16.50
CA SER A 988 29.30 -35.10 -15.80
C SER A 988 29.77 -34.40 -14.51
N TYR A 989 30.16 -35.22 -13.52
CA TYR A 989 30.70 -34.75 -12.25
C TYR A 989 31.90 -33.81 -12.43
N ASP A 990 32.83 -34.14 -13.33
CA ASP A 990 34.00 -33.29 -13.61
C ASP A 990 33.61 -31.94 -14.21
N ASN A 991 32.59 -31.89 -15.07
CA ASN A 991 32.08 -30.65 -15.63
C ASN A 991 31.42 -29.79 -14.54
N ALA A 992 30.65 -30.38 -13.63
CA ALA A 992 30.08 -29.68 -12.48
C ALA A 992 31.19 -29.05 -11.61
N LYS A 993 32.22 -29.83 -11.27
CA LYS A 993 33.38 -29.37 -10.50
C LYS A 993 34.12 -28.22 -11.19
N GLN A 994 34.39 -28.34 -12.50
CA GLN A 994 35.04 -27.28 -13.29
C GLN A 994 34.20 -26.01 -13.37
N ARG A 995 32.87 -26.11 -13.54
CA ARG A 995 31.99 -24.94 -13.58
C ARG A 995 31.88 -24.27 -12.22
N SER A 996 31.82 -25.05 -11.14
CA SER A 996 31.83 -24.56 -9.76
C SER A 996 33.12 -23.77 -9.47
N ALA A 997 34.29 -24.33 -9.81
CA ALA A 997 35.58 -23.64 -9.64
C ALA A 997 35.69 -22.31 -10.42
N ARG A 998 34.91 -22.16 -11.50
CA ARG A 998 34.85 -20.95 -12.32
C ARG A 998 33.73 -19.97 -11.92
N GLY A 999 32.94 -20.28 -10.88
CA GLY A 999 31.80 -19.47 -10.46
C GLY A 999 30.63 -19.44 -11.46
N ILE A 1000 30.50 -20.45 -12.33
CA ILE A 1000 29.49 -20.52 -13.40
C ILE A 1000 28.64 -21.80 -13.35
N LEU A 1001 28.57 -22.47 -12.20
CA LEU A 1001 27.84 -23.73 -12.02
C LEU A 1001 26.40 -23.64 -12.51
N LEU A 1002 25.68 -22.62 -12.05
CA LEU A 1002 24.26 -22.39 -12.35
C LEU A 1002 24.04 -21.42 -13.53
N LYS A 1003 25.08 -21.13 -14.33
CA LYS A 1003 24.96 -20.26 -15.50
C LYS A 1003 23.87 -20.80 -16.43
N ILE A 1004 22.85 -19.98 -16.66
CA ILE A 1004 21.62 -20.37 -17.37
C ILE A 1004 21.95 -20.90 -18.77
N ASN A 1005 21.41 -22.08 -19.08
CA ASN A 1005 21.56 -22.72 -20.38
C ASN A 1005 20.88 -21.89 -21.50
N LYS A 1006 21.44 -21.92 -22.71
CA LYS A 1006 20.85 -21.32 -23.91
C LYS A 1006 19.51 -21.96 -24.31
N SER A 1007 19.25 -23.20 -23.88
CA SER A 1007 17.99 -23.88 -24.14
C SER A 1007 16.79 -23.28 -23.40
N ILE A 1008 17.02 -22.54 -22.30
CA ILE A 1008 15.96 -21.80 -21.63
C ILE A 1008 15.51 -20.65 -22.53
N PRO A 1009 14.22 -20.50 -22.85
CA PRO A 1009 13.74 -19.45 -23.74
C PRO A 1009 14.07 -18.04 -23.23
N LYS A 1010 14.55 -17.18 -24.14
CA LYS A 1010 14.61 -15.73 -23.91
C LYS A 1010 13.26 -15.08 -24.25
N PRO A 1011 12.93 -13.95 -23.63
CA PRO A 1011 11.66 -13.31 -23.88
C PRO A 1011 11.44 -12.87 -25.33
N LYS A 1012 10.27 -13.23 -25.87
CA LYS A 1012 9.84 -12.92 -27.25
C LYS A 1012 8.88 -11.71 -27.26
N VAL A 1013 9.31 -10.59 -26.69
CA VAL A 1013 8.53 -9.33 -26.65
C VAL A 1013 9.12 -8.33 -27.63
N LYS A 1014 8.30 -7.72 -28.48
CA LYS A 1014 8.73 -6.67 -29.41
C LYS A 1014 8.89 -5.34 -28.68
N LEU A 1015 10.03 -4.68 -28.87
CA LEU A 1015 10.42 -3.46 -28.17
C LEU A 1015 10.96 -2.42 -29.16
N LYS A 1016 10.76 -1.13 -28.84
CA LYS A 1016 11.25 0.03 -29.61
C LYS A 1016 11.93 1.07 -28.70
N SER A 1017 12.66 2.01 -29.30
CA SER A 1017 13.22 3.15 -28.56
C SER A 1017 12.11 4.05 -27.99
N ARG A 1018 12.34 4.62 -26.80
CA ARG A 1018 11.39 5.55 -26.17
C ARG A 1018 11.35 6.87 -26.95
N PRO A 1019 10.17 7.48 -27.14
CA PRO A 1019 10.05 8.82 -27.69
C PRO A 1019 10.58 9.88 -26.70
N ILE A 1020 11.02 11.03 -27.22
CA ILE A 1020 11.67 12.10 -26.45
C ILE A 1020 10.70 13.21 -25.99
N LYS A 1021 9.52 13.30 -26.63
CA LYS A 1021 8.48 14.31 -26.37
C LYS A 1021 7.11 13.66 -26.27
N MET A 1022 6.17 14.34 -25.60
CA MET A 1022 4.77 13.94 -25.58
C MET A 1022 4.12 14.18 -26.94
N LYS A 1023 3.16 13.32 -27.32
CA LYS A 1023 2.26 13.58 -28.45
C LYS A 1023 0.99 14.23 -27.91
N ILE A 1024 0.78 15.50 -28.21
CA ILE A 1024 -0.46 16.21 -27.84
C ILE A 1024 -1.52 15.96 -28.92
N LEU A 1025 -2.75 15.68 -28.49
CA LEU A 1025 -3.93 15.70 -29.35
C LEU A 1025 -4.26 17.18 -29.59
N SER A 1026 -4.06 17.63 -30.82
CA SER A 1026 -4.29 19.02 -31.22
C SER A 1026 -5.77 19.38 -31.10
N ASP A 1027 -6.11 20.25 -30.15
CA ASP A 1027 -7.23 21.18 -30.29
C ASP A 1027 -7.05 22.49 -29.48
N THR A 1028 -5.82 22.81 -29.06
CA THR A 1028 -5.54 24.09 -28.39
C THR A 1028 -4.23 24.66 -28.91
N ASP A 1029 -4.30 25.41 -30.01
CA ASP A 1029 -3.38 26.52 -30.26
C ASP A 1029 -3.72 27.66 -29.27
N SER A 1030 -3.57 27.40 -27.97
CA SER A 1030 -3.63 28.46 -26.98
C SER A 1030 -2.21 29.00 -26.83
N LYS A 1031 -1.89 30.04 -27.60
CA LYS A 1031 -0.84 31.00 -27.20
C LYS A 1031 -1.09 31.37 -25.73
N GLU A 1032 -0.04 31.42 -24.93
CA GLU A 1032 -0.06 31.78 -23.51
C GLU A 1032 -0.55 33.23 -23.37
N ILE A 1033 -1.87 33.45 -23.32
CA ILE A 1033 -2.46 34.78 -23.11
C ILE A 1033 -2.59 34.96 -21.60
N LEU A 1034 -1.63 35.70 -21.02
CA LEU A 1034 -1.72 36.13 -19.62
C LEU A 1034 -2.96 36.99 -19.41
N THR A 1035 -3.66 36.74 -18.32
CA THR A 1035 -4.81 37.53 -17.89
C THR A 1035 -4.38 38.93 -17.44
N SER A 1036 -5.34 39.87 -17.46
CA SER A 1036 -5.11 41.21 -16.92
C SER A 1036 -4.68 41.15 -15.46
N LEU A 1037 -5.25 40.22 -14.69
CA LEU A 1037 -4.85 39.98 -13.31
C LEU A 1037 -3.37 39.56 -13.17
N GLU A 1038 -2.88 38.64 -14.00
CA GLU A 1038 -1.49 38.18 -13.95
C GLU A 1038 -0.50 39.27 -14.30
N ILE A 1039 -0.82 40.09 -15.30
CA ILE A 1039 -0.03 41.25 -15.70
C ILE A 1039 0.04 42.24 -14.53
N GLU A 1040 -1.08 42.52 -13.87
CA GLU A 1040 -1.12 43.39 -12.68
C GLU A 1040 -0.25 42.85 -11.55
N VAL A 1041 -0.35 41.56 -11.23
CA VAL A 1041 0.44 40.91 -10.17
C VAL A 1041 1.93 40.95 -10.50
N PHE A 1042 2.30 40.67 -11.75
CA PHE A 1042 3.68 40.71 -12.23
C PHE A 1042 4.29 42.12 -12.12
N LEU A 1043 3.60 43.14 -12.64
CA LEU A 1043 4.08 44.52 -12.63
C LEU A 1043 4.10 45.13 -11.22
N SER A 1044 3.08 44.87 -10.39
CA SER A 1044 3.07 45.33 -8.99
C SER A 1044 4.18 44.69 -8.16
N ARG A 1045 4.54 43.42 -8.42
CA ARG A 1045 5.68 42.77 -7.76
C ARG A 1045 7.02 43.29 -8.24
N LEU A 1046 7.18 43.53 -9.54
CA LEU A 1046 8.39 44.18 -10.07
C LEU A 1046 8.65 45.50 -9.36
N ARG A 1047 7.61 46.33 -9.22
CA ARG A 1047 7.67 47.59 -8.47
C ARG A 1047 8.03 47.37 -7.00
N ALA A 1048 7.32 46.47 -6.31
CA ALA A 1048 7.45 46.29 -4.86
C ALA A 1048 8.79 45.68 -4.43
N THR A 1049 9.34 44.77 -5.23
CA THR A 1049 10.56 44.02 -4.91
C THR A 1049 11.83 44.60 -5.53
N GLN A 1050 11.69 45.40 -6.60
CA GLN A 1050 12.81 45.90 -7.43
C GLN A 1050 13.76 44.81 -7.96
N GLN A 1051 13.33 43.55 -7.96
CA GLN A 1051 14.09 42.43 -8.50
C GLN A 1051 14.07 42.47 -10.04
N LYS A 1052 15.00 41.74 -10.68
CA LYS A 1052 15.03 41.62 -12.15
C LYS A 1052 13.75 40.96 -12.67
N SER A 1053 13.22 41.43 -13.81
CA SER A 1053 12.02 40.88 -14.48
C SER A 1053 12.06 39.36 -14.60
N LYS A 1054 13.22 38.81 -15.01
CA LYS A 1054 13.45 37.37 -15.14
C LYS A 1054 13.19 36.60 -13.84
N LEU A 1055 13.61 37.13 -12.70
CA LEU A 1055 13.46 36.46 -11.39
C LEU A 1055 12.00 36.45 -10.94
N ILE A 1056 11.27 37.56 -11.17
CA ILE A 1056 9.83 37.65 -10.87
C ILE A 1056 9.01 36.77 -11.84
N ALA A 1057 9.43 36.68 -13.10
CA ALA A 1057 8.82 35.78 -14.08
C ALA A 1057 8.98 34.31 -13.68
N GLU A 1058 10.18 33.90 -13.26
CA GLU A 1058 10.44 32.55 -12.75
C GLU A 1058 9.57 32.20 -11.53
N GLN A 1059 9.42 33.15 -10.62
CA GLN A 1059 8.60 33.06 -9.42
C GLN A 1059 7.10 32.93 -9.69
N LEU A 1060 6.62 33.62 -10.74
CA LEU A 1060 5.22 33.60 -11.17
C LEU A 1060 4.93 32.55 -12.25
N LEU A 1061 5.93 31.73 -12.60
CA LEU A 1061 5.87 30.71 -13.65
C LEU A 1061 5.54 31.26 -15.06
N ILE A 1062 5.86 32.52 -15.32
CA ILE A 1062 5.67 33.19 -16.61
C ILE A 1062 6.86 32.92 -17.54
N ASP A 1063 6.63 32.66 -18.83
CA ASP A 1063 7.71 32.54 -19.80
C ASP A 1063 8.54 33.84 -19.88
N SER A 1064 9.86 33.69 -19.90
CA SER A 1064 10.77 34.85 -19.88
C SER A 1064 10.62 35.78 -21.08
N LYS A 1065 10.20 35.27 -22.24
CA LYS A 1065 9.94 36.10 -23.43
C LYS A 1065 8.68 36.93 -23.25
N VAL A 1066 7.60 36.29 -22.78
CA VAL A 1066 6.32 36.95 -22.50
C VAL A 1066 6.49 38.00 -21.40
N ALA A 1067 7.25 37.69 -20.35
CA ALA A 1067 7.56 38.64 -19.28
C ALA A 1067 8.32 39.87 -19.78
N ASN A 1068 9.30 39.70 -20.68
CA ASN A 1068 10.01 40.83 -21.29
C ASN A 1068 9.07 41.67 -22.15
N GLU A 1069 8.20 41.02 -22.94
CA GLU A 1069 7.22 41.70 -23.77
C GLU A 1069 6.21 42.51 -22.96
N ILE A 1070 5.76 42.00 -21.80
CA ILE A 1070 4.93 42.76 -20.85
C ILE A 1070 5.68 44.00 -20.36
N VAL A 1071 6.95 43.87 -19.97
CA VAL A 1071 7.76 45.00 -19.47
C VAL A 1071 7.91 46.06 -20.56
N ASP A 1072 8.24 45.66 -21.79
CA ASP A 1072 8.42 46.57 -22.93
C ASP A 1072 7.11 47.34 -23.23
N ARG A 1073 5.99 46.62 -23.30
CA ARG A 1073 4.66 47.23 -23.50
C ARG A 1073 4.27 48.13 -22.34
N ALA A 1074 4.53 47.73 -21.10
CA ALA A 1074 4.23 48.54 -19.93
C ALA A 1074 5.06 49.84 -19.89
N ILE A 1075 6.35 49.78 -20.24
CA ILE A 1075 7.20 50.98 -20.41
C ILE A 1075 6.62 51.90 -21.49
N GLN A 1076 6.15 51.34 -22.61
CA GLN A 1076 5.51 52.12 -23.65
C GLN A 1076 4.24 52.82 -23.16
N VAL A 1077 3.37 52.12 -22.41
CA VAL A 1077 2.15 52.71 -21.82
C VAL A 1077 2.49 53.79 -20.79
N GLU A 1078 3.50 53.61 -19.93
CA GLU A 1078 3.95 54.65 -18.99
C GLU A 1078 4.42 55.91 -19.75
N ARG A 1079 5.16 55.73 -20.85
CA ARG A 1079 5.66 56.81 -21.71
C ARG A 1079 4.55 57.59 -22.42
N THR A 1080 3.56 56.90 -22.99
CA THR A 1080 2.50 57.52 -23.79
C THR A 1080 1.41 58.15 -22.94
N SER A 1081 1.02 57.50 -21.83
CA SER A 1081 -0.08 57.95 -20.96
C SER A 1081 0.35 58.86 -19.81
N GLY A 1082 1.62 58.83 -19.41
CA GLY A 1082 2.11 59.52 -18.22
C GLY A 1082 1.73 58.85 -16.89
N VAL A 1083 1.08 57.67 -16.92
CA VAL A 1083 0.71 56.89 -15.74
C VAL A 1083 1.93 56.12 -15.22
N GLY A 1084 2.71 56.72 -14.31
CA GLY A 1084 3.96 56.14 -13.78
C GLY A 1084 3.82 55.32 -12.49
N TYR A 1085 2.74 54.53 -12.33
CA TYR A 1085 2.49 53.79 -11.09
C TYR A 1085 3.50 52.65 -10.87
N TYR A 1086 3.81 51.88 -11.91
CA TYR A 1086 4.69 50.70 -11.82
C TYR A 1086 6.17 51.08 -11.85
N GLN A 1087 6.49 52.30 -12.28
CA GLN A 1087 7.84 52.91 -12.25
C GLN A 1087 8.86 52.10 -13.07
N LEU A 1088 8.40 51.47 -14.16
CA LEU A 1088 9.18 50.54 -14.99
C LEU A 1088 10.22 51.26 -15.85
N ILE A 1089 10.03 52.56 -16.11
CA ILE A 1089 11.03 53.43 -16.75
C ILE A 1089 12.38 53.42 -15.98
N ARG A 1090 12.41 53.06 -14.69
CA ARG A 1090 13.65 52.89 -13.90
C ARG A 1090 14.46 51.65 -14.28
N HIS A 1091 13.84 50.66 -14.93
CA HIS A 1091 14.47 49.42 -15.36
C HIS A 1091 14.99 49.49 -16.80
N ASP A 1092 14.71 50.58 -17.52
CA ASP A 1092 15.32 50.89 -18.81
C ASP A 1092 16.70 51.54 -18.61
N GLN A 1093 17.76 50.88 -19.06
CA GLN A 1093 19.13 51.40 -18.96
C GLN A 1093 19.42 52.52 -19.97
N SER A 1094 18.46 52.84 -20.85
CA SER A 1094 18.59 53.89 -21.86
C SER A 1094 17.94 55.21 -21.41
N GLN A 1095 18.77 56.08 -20.83
CA GLN A 1095 18.64 57.55 -20.72
C GLN A 1095 18.07 58.22 -19.45
N LEU A 1096 18.65 59.41 -19.23
CA LEU A 1096 18.48 60.40 -18.18
C LEU A 1096 17.11 61.11 -18.23
N PHE A 1097 16.61 61.50 -17.03
CA PHE A 1097 15.93 62.76 -16.65
C PHE A 1097 14.75 62.53 -15.70
N LEU A 1098 14.95 62.93 -14.43
CA LEU A 1098 14.04 63.62 -13.50
C LEU A 1098 14.94 64.09 -12.34
N GLY A 1099 14.83 65.35 -11.89
CA GLY A 1099 15.60 65.86 -10.75
C GLY A 1099 15.33 65.03 -9.48
N GLU A 1100 16.38 64.73 -8.70
CA GLU A 1100 16.27 63.83 -7.53
C GLU A 1100 15.23 64.29 -6.50
N GLU A 1101 15.02 65.59 -6.35
CA GLU A 1101 14.04 66.15 -5.40
C GLU A 1101 12.59 65.93 -5.85
N GLU A 1102 12.27 66.11 -7.13
CA GLU A 1102 10.93 65.88 -7.67
C GLU A 1102 10.57 64.37 -7.66
N LYS A 1103 11.61 63.54 -7.81
CA LYS A 1103 11.56 62.08 -7.71
C LYS A 1103 11.30 61.62 -6.27
N GLN A 1104 11.96 62.19 -5.27
CA GLN A 1104 11.73 61.88 -3.86
C GLN A 1104 10.36 62.36 -3.36
N ALA A 1105 9.91 63.54 -3.79
CA ALA A 1105 8.59 64.07 -3.43
C ALA A 1105 7.43 63.21 -3.96
N LYS A 1106 7.52 62.74 -5.22
CA LYS A 1106 6.53 61.80 -5.79
C LYS A 1106 6.59 60.41 -5.15
N LEU A 1107 7.78 59.96 -4.72
CA LEU A 1107 7.98 58.69 -4.01
C LEU A 1107 7.36 58.68 -2.59
N ALA A 1108 7.52 59.77 -1.84
CA ALA A 1108 6.95 59.89 -0.49
C ALA A 1108 5.40 59.91 -0.50
N ALA A 1109 4.80 60.47 -1.55
CA ALA A 1109 3.33 60.50 -1.70
C ALA A 1109 2.70 59.13 -2.01
N LEU A 1110 3.47 58.18 -2.56
CA LEU A 1110 2.99 56.88 -3.06
C LEU A 1110 3.20 55.71 -2.09
N ASN A 1111 3.95 55.87 -1.00
CA ASN A 1111 4.26 54.82 -0.01
C ASN A 1111 3.26 54.78 1.17
N ASN A 1112 1.99 55.12 0.92
CA ASN A 1112 0.95 55.14 1.96
C ASN A 1112 0.33 53.75 2.18
N LYS A 1113 0.08 53.37 3.44
CA LYS A 1113 -0.65 52.12 3.83
C LYS A 1113 -2.03 51.98 3.13
N ALA A 1114 -2.58 53.06 2.59
CA ALA A 1114 -3.82 53.09 1.81
C ALA A 1114 -3.75 52.33 0.46
N PHE A 1115 -2.56 52.18 -0.14
CA PHE A 1115 -2.40 51.54 -1.46
C PHE A 1115 -2.59 50.01 -1.43
N ILE A 1116 -2.20 49.33 -0.35
CA ILE A 1116 -2.33 47.87 -0.22
C ILE A 1116 -3.81 47.43 -0.20
N LEU A 1117 -4.72 48.27 0.32
CA LEU A 1117 -6.16 48.00 0.32
C LEU A 1117 -6.78 48.19 -1.08
N GLN A 1118 -6.23 49.10 -1.91
CA GLN A 1118 -6.67 49.33 -3.28
C GLN A 1118 -6.30 48.18 -4.23
N ASP A 1119 -5.18 47.51 -4.02
CA ASP A 1119 -4.73 46.41 -4.88
C ASP A 1119 -5.75 45.26 -4.93
N LYS A 1120 -6.38 44.91 -3.79
CA LYS A 1120 -7.44 43.89 -3.75
C LYS A 1120 -8.68 44.26 -4.56
N ASN A 1121 -9.06 45.54 -4.55
CA ASN A 1121 -10.22 46.02 -5.30
C ASN A 1121 -9.93 46.06 -6.80
N ILE A 1122 -8.71 46.42 -7.20
CA ILE A 1122 -8.25 46.40 -8.61
C ILE A 1122 -8.30 44.98 -9.16
N GLN A 1123 -7.71 44.02 -8.43
CA GLN A 1123 -7.69 42.63 -8.84
C GLN A 1123 -9.10 42.03 -9.00
N THR A 1124 -10.02 42.39 -8.11
CA THR A 1124 -11.43 41.97 -8.20
C THR A 1124 -12.09 42.50 -9.48
N VAL A 1125 -11.88 43.79 -9.79
CA VAL A 1125 -12.44 44.41 -11.00
C VAL A 1125 -11.82 43.84 -12.28
N LEU A 1126 -10.50 43.62 -12.30
CA LEU A 1126 -9.81 43.02 -13.45
C LEU A 1126 -10.29 41.60 -13.74
N ARG A 1127 -10.55 40.79 -12.70
CA ARG A 1127 -11.10 39.43 -12.87
C ARG A 1127 -12.45 39.45 -13.58
N ASP A 1128 -13.34 40.38 -13.23
CA ASP A 1128 -14.65 40.50 -13.88
C ASP A 1128 -14.52 40.95 -15.35
N TYR A 1129 -13.54 41.79 -15.66
CA TYR A 1129 -13.25 42.22 -17.04
C TYR A 1129 -12.51 41.18 -17.88
N ASP A 1130 -11.72 40.29 -17.27
CA ASP A 1130 -11.09 39.17 -17.98
C ASP A 1130 -12.15 38.18 -18.50
N VAL A 1131 -13.25 37.97 -17.75
CA VAL A 1131 -14.42 37.19 -18.22
C VAL A 1131 -15.04 37.86 -19.45
N LEU A 1132 -15.32 39.17 -19.37
CA LEU A 1132 -15.88 39.94 -20.48
C LEU A 1132 -14.97 39.89 -21.72
N LEU A 1133 -13.66 40.08 -21.54
CA LEU A 1133 -12.65 40.02 -22.61
C LEU A 1133 -12.57 38.64 -23.29
N GLY A 1134 -13.03 37.57 -22.65
CA GLY A 1134 -13.10 36.23 -23.21
C GLY A 1134 -14.29 36.03 -24.16
N GLU A 1135 -15.34 36.84 -24.03
CA GLU A 1135 -16.59 36.73 -24.79
C GLU A 1135 -16.61 37.64 -26.04
N LEU A 1136 -15.66 38.56 -26.18
CA LEU A 1136 -15.62 39.54 -27.28
C LEU A 1136 -15.00 38.95 -28.57
N PRO A 1137 -15.56 39.25 -29.76
CA PRO A 1137 -14.97 38.85 -31.04
C PRO A 1137 -13.66 39.61 -31.34
N GLU A 1138 -12.77 39.01 -32.13
CA GLU A 1138 -11.46 39.60 -32.48
C GLU A 1138 -11.56 41.02 -33.08
N SER A 1139 -12.60 41.30 -33.87
CA SER A 1139 -12.85 42.63 -34.44
C SER A 1139 -13.11 43.71 -33.37
N GLU A 1140 -13.75 43.35 -32.27
CA GLU A 1140 -13.97 44.25 -31.14
C GLU A 1140 -12.71 44.42 -30.30
N ILE A 1141 -11.92 43.35 -30.12
CA ILE A 1141 -10.59 43.41 -29.46
C ILE A 1141 -9.66 44.38 -30.21
N PHE A 1142 -9.63 44.33 -31.55
CA PHE A 1142 -8.85 45.25 -32.37
C PHE A 1142 -9.29 46.71 -32.20
N SER A 1143 -10.61 46.94 -32.22
CA SER A 1143 -11.20 48.27 -32.04
C SER A 1143 -10.92 48.83 -30.65
N LEU A 1144 -11.00 48.00 -29.60
CA LEU A 1144 -10.67 48.36 -28.24
C LEU A 1144 -9.18 48.66 -28.05
N SER A 1145 -8.28 47.86 -28.62
CA SER A 1145 -6.83 48.12 -28.59
C SER A 1145 -6.50 49.49 -29.19
N THR A 1146 -7.11 49.81 -30.34
CA THR A 1146 -6.99 51.13 -30.99
C THR A 1146 -7.54 52.25 -30.10
N ALA A 1147 -8.68 52.02 -29.44
CA ALA A 1147 -9.26 52.99 -28.52
C ALA A 1147 -8.38 53.24 -27.29
N PHE A 1148 -7.74 52.21 -26.72
CA PHE A 1148 -6.82 52.38 -25.61
C PHE A 1148 -5.55 53.14 -25.99
N LEU A 1149 -5.04 53.01 -27.22
CA LEU A 1149 -3.94 53.85 -27.73
C LEU A 1149 -4.34 55.34 -27.77
N ILE A 1150 -5.58 55.64 -28.15
CA ILE A 1150 -6.12 57.00 -28.13
C ILE A 1150 -6.27 57.49 -26.69
N TRP A 1151 -6.77 56.65 -25.77
CA TRP A 1151 -6.84 56.97 -24.35
C TRP A 1151 -5.47 57.34 -23.78
N GLN A 1152 -4.44 56.54 -24.06
CA GLN A 1152 -3.07 56.83 -23.62
C GLN A 1152 -2.62 58.22 -24.08
N ARG A 1153 -2.78 58.55 -25.38
CA ARG A 1153 -2.29 59.82 -25.94
C ARG A 1153 -3.07 61.06 -25.47
N THR A 1154 -4.36 60.89 -25.16
CA THR A 1154 -5.27 62.00 -24.81
C THR A 1154 -5.34 62.26 -23.31
N LEU A 1155 -4.83 61.37 -22.46
CA LEU A 1155 -4.87 61.50 -21.01
C LEU A 1155 -3.98 62.67 -20.51
N LYS A 1156 -4.58 63.61 -19.75
CA LYS A 1156 -3.89 64.72 -19.08
C LYS A 1156 -4.42 64.85 -17.64
N GLY A 1157 -3.61 64.44 -16.66
CA GLY A 1157 -4.05 64.38 -15.27
C GLY A 1157 -5.10 63.27 -15.08
N ASP A 1158 -6.33 63.65 -14.75
CA ASP A 1158 -7.48 62.76 -14.56
C ASP A 1158 -8.59 62.94 -15.62
N VAL A 1159 -8.28 63.60 -16.74
CA VAL A 1159 -9.21 63.83 -17.87
C VAL A 1159 -8.58 63.46 -19.21
N ASN A 1160 -9.39 62.97 -20.16
CA ASN A 1160 -9.00 62.78 -21.56
C ASN A 1160 -9.39 64.02 -22.38
N ILE A 1161 -8.41 64.64 -23.04
CA ILE A 1161 -8.62 65.82 -23.89
C ILE A 1161 -8.70 65.35 -25.34
N VAL A 1162 -9.92 65.30 -25.87
CA VAL A 1162 -10.19 64.86 -27.26
C VAL A 1162 -10.38 66.06 -28.18
N SER A 1163 -9.88 65.94 -29.39
CA SER A 1163 -9.80 66.99 -30.41
C SER A 1163 -10.68 66.76 -31.63
N ASP A 1164 -11.14 65.51 -31.85
CA ASP A 1164 -12.05 65.15 -32.93
C ASP A 1164 -13.11 64.12 -32.50
N SER A 1165 -14.04 63.81 -33.41
CA SER A 1165 -15.14 62.87 -33.17
C SER A 1165 -14.67 61.43 -33.05
N LEU A 1166 -13.57 61.04 -33.70
CA LEU A 1166 -13.05 59.67 -33.65
C LEU A 1166 -12.42 59.40 -32.28
N GLU A 1167 -11.67 60.37 -31.74
CA GLU A 1167 -11.12 60.29 -30.38
C GLU A 1167 -12.23 60.23 -29.33
N LEU A 1168 -13.33 60.97 -29.53
CA LEU A 1168 -14.50 60.92 -28.66
C LEU A 1168 -15.19 59.55 -28.71
N GLU A 1169 -15.39 58.98 -29.89
CA GLU A 1169 -16.02 57.65 -30.04
C GLU A 1169 -15.13 56.53 -29.48
N ALA A 1170 -13.81 56.66 -29.57
CA ALA A 1170 -12.87 55.72 -28.93
C ALA A 1170 -13.02 55.71 -27.39
N ILE A 1171 -13.09 56.87 -26.74
CA ILE A 1171 -13.29 56.94 -25.29
C ILE A 1171 -14.68 56.42 -24.88
N LYS A 1172 -15.71 56.70 -25.68
CA LYS A 1172 -17.05 56.12 -25.47
C LYS A 1172 -17.08 54.61 -25.64
N LEU A 1173 -16.29 54.05 -26.56
CA LEU A 1173 -16.18 52.60 -26.74
C LEU A 1173 -15.62 51.93 -25.48
N ILE A 1174 -14.53 52.48 -24.92
CA ILE A 1174 -13.97 51.98 -23.65
C ILE A 1174 -14.98 52.09 -22.51
N HIS A 1175 -15.69 53.23 -22.43
CA HIS A 1175 -16.75 53.46 -21.43
C HIS A 1175 -17.89 52.44 -21.56
N LYS A 1176 -18.39 52.23 -22.78
CA LYS A 1176 -19.49 51.30 -23.06
C LYS A 1176 -19.15 49.87 -22.66
N VAL A 1177 -17.93 49.42 -22.98
CA VAL A 1177 -17.52 48.02 -22.77
C VAL A 1177 -17.14 47.77 -21.31
N PHE A 1178 -16.24 48.56 -20.72
CA PHE A 1178 -15.71 48.27 -19.39
C PHE A 1178 -16.40 49.06 -18.27
N PHE A 1179 -16.81 50.31 -18.52
CA PHE A 1179 -17.12 51.26 -17.45
C PHE A 1179 -18.52 51.87 -17.54
N SER A 1180 -19.50 51.12 -18.05
CA SER A 1180 -20.87 51.61 -18.30
C SER A 1180 -21.60 52.03 -17.02
N ASP A 1181 -21.16 51.50 -15.88
CA ASP A 1181 -21.61 51.84 -14.53
C ASP A 1181 -21.01 53.13 -13.96
N LEU A 1182 -20.00 53.71 -14.64
CA LEU A 1182 -19.43 55.01 -14.28
C LEU A 1182 -20.12 56.14 -15.06
N LYS A 1183 -20.37 57.28 -14.42
CA LYS A 1183 -20.90 58.46 -15.11
C LYS A 1183 -19.81 59.09 -15.99
N LEU A 1184 -20.04 59.23 -17.29
CA LEU A 1184 -19.11 59.94 -18.19
C LEU A 1184 -19.52 61.42 -18.30
N THR A 1185 -18.69 62.34 -17.79
CA THR A 1185 -18.98 63.78 -17.87
C THR A 1185 -18.18 64.44 -19.00
N LEU A 1186 -18.90 65.13 -19.87
CA LEU A 1186 -18.36 65.97 -20.94
C LEU A 1186 -18.37 67.42 -20.47
N ASN A 1187 -17.21 67.93 -20.09
CA ASN A 1187 -17.09 69.34 -19.71
C ASN A 1187 -16.78 70.17 -20.96
N GLY A 1188 -17.47 71.32 -21.09
CA GLY A 1188 -17.44 72.20 -22.26
C GLY A 1188 -16.04 72.69 -22.64
N GLU A 1189 -15.93 73.20 -23.88
CA GLU A 1189 -14.69 73.57 -24.58
C GLU A 1189 -13.55 74.05 -23.68
N ILE A 1190 -12.46 73.28 -23.61
CA ILE A 1190 -11.26 73.71 -22.91
C ILE A 1190 -10.40 74.55 -23.87
N LYS A 1191 -10.29 75.85 -23.58
CA LYS A 1191 -9.19 76.68 -24.11
C LYS A 1191 -7.93 76.37 -23.31
N LEU A 1192 -7.09 75.46 -23.80
CA LEU A 1192 -5.72 75.30 -23.32
C LEU A 1192 -4.87 76.48 -23.82
N VAL A 1193 -4.18 77.16 -22.91
CA VAL A 1193 -3.14 78.15 -23.26
C VAL A 1193 -1.96 77.40 -23.86
N SER A 1194 -1.73 77.54 -25.16
CA SER A 1194 -0.57 76.95 -25.84
C SER A 1194 0.66 77.84 -25.66
N THR A 1195 1.76 77.26 -25.19
CA THR A 1195 3.09 77.91 -25.19
C THR A 1195 3.87 77.71 -26.49
N GLU A 1196 3.27 77.18 -27.57
CA GLU A 1196 3.95 76.99 -28.85
C GLU A 1196 3.24 77.71 -30.01
N LYS A 1197 4.02 78.52 -30.74
CA LYS A 1197 3.60 79.27 -31.93
C LYS A 1197 3.62 78.37 -33.17
N VAL A 1198 2.49 77.75 -33.52
CA VAL A 1198 2.17 77.36 -34.92
C VAL A 1198 0.67 77.55 -35.17
N PRO A 1199 0.24 78.29 -36.22
CA PRO A 1199 -1.17 78.60 -36.45
C PRO A 1199 -1.81 77.63 -37.44
N LEU A 1200 -2.33 76.48 -36.99
CA LEU A 1200 -3.21 75.62 -37.81
C LEU A 1200 -4.23 74.87 -36.91
N ARG A 1201 -5.52 75.09 -37.20
CA ARG A 1201 -6.77 74.50 -36.62
C ARG A 1201 -7.06 74.75 -35.13
N LYS A 1202 -7.96 75.70 -34.85
CA LYS A 1202 -8.78 75.72 -33.62
C LYS A 1202 -9.75 74.53 -33.66
N GLN A 1203 -9.33 73.36 -33.19
CA GLN A 1203 -10.25 72.28 -32.82
C GLN A 1203 -10.77 72.55 -31.39
N SER A 1204 -12.09 72.56 -31.23
CA SER A 1204 -12.75 72.62 -29.92
C SER A 1204 -12.39 71.37 -29.12
N LYS A 1205 -11.44 71.46 -28.20
CA LYS A 1205 -11.04 70.33 -27.36
C LYS A 1205 -12.08 70.12 -26.25
N LYS A 1206 -12.59 68.89 -26.12
CA LYS A 1206 -13.53 68.52 -25.05
C LYS A 1206 -12.77 67.74 -23.97
N ALA A 1207 -13.02 68.07 -22.70
CA ALA A 1207 -12.59 67.22 -21.60
C ALA A 1207 -13.63 66.15 -21.32
N ILE A 1208 -13.17 64.91 -21.30
CA ILE A 1208 -13.94 63.76 -20.88
C ILE A 1208 -13.38 63.28 -19.55
N LYS A 1209 -14.26 63.11 -18.55
CA LYS A 1209 -13.91 62.55 -17.25
C LYS A 1209 -14.80 61.38 -16.91
N PHE A 1210 -14.19 60.28 -16.49
CA PHE A 1210 -14.90 59.15 -15.91
C PHE A 1210 -15.22 59.44 -14.44
N GLY A 1211 -16.46 59.21 -14.06
CA GLY A 1211 -16.92 59.29 -12.67
C GLY A 1211 -16.37 58.15 -11.81
N LEU A 1212 -16.66 58.18 -10.52
CA LEU A 1212 -16.26 57.16 -9.55
C LEU A 1212 -17.51 56.55 -8.91
N ASN A 1213 -17.41 55.30 -8.45
CA ASN A 1213 -18.49 54.62 -7.73
C ASN A 1213 -17.93 53.83 -6.53
N LYS A 1214 -18.78 53.02 -5.88
CA LYS A 1214 -18.34 52.19 -4.74
C LYS A 1214 -17.32 51.11 -5.13
N ARG A 1215 -17.29 50.68 -6.39
CA ARG A 1215 -16.43 49.62 -6.93
C ARG A 1215 -15.08 50.16 -7.38
N ILE A 1216 -15.07 51.28 -8.10
CA ILE A 1216 -13.89 52.06 -8.52
C ILE A 1216 -13.98 53.42 -7.84
N ASN A 1217 -13.35 53.54 -6.67
CA ASN A 1217 -13.57 54.67 -5.76
C ASN A 1217 -12.49 55.77 -5.85
N THR A 1218 -11.44 55.57 -6.65
CA THR A 1218 -10.39 56.58 -6.88
C THR A 1218 -9.99 56.63 -8.35
N GLN A 1219 -9.55 57.80 -8.81
CA GLN A 1219 -9.06 57.98 -10.19
C GLN A 1219 -7.79 57.17 -10.46
N ILE A 1220 -6.93 56.99 -9.45
CA ILE A 1220 -5.71 56.18 -9.56
C ILE A 1220 -6.07 54.71 -9.82
N MET A 1221 -7.09 54.18 -9.15
CA MET A 1221 -7.60 52.83 -9.37
C MET A 1221 -8.09 52.64 -10.82
N LEU A 1222 -8.88 53.59 -11.33
CA LEU A 1222 -9.37 53.56 -12.70
C LEU A 1222 -8.23 53.57 -13.72
N GLN A 1223 -7.26 54.48 -13.55
CA GLN A 1223 -6.12 54.60 -14.45
C GLN A 1223 -5.25 53.34 -14.46
N ARG A 1224 -5.05 52.68 -13.32
CA ARG A 1224 -4.34 51.39 -13.25
C ARG A 1224 -5.09 50.27 -13.98
N ILE A 1225 -6.40 50.19 -13.80
CA ILE A 1225 -7.24 49.20 -14.51
C ILE A 1225 -7.12 49.41 -16.02
N MET A 1226 -7.23 50.66 -16.49
CA MET A 1226 -7.09 51.00 -17.91
C MET A 1226 -5.67 50.73 -18.44
N PHE A 1227 -4.65 50.99 -17.63
CA PHE A 1227 -3.25 50.68 -17.96
C PHE A 1227 -3.05 49.19 -18.23
N ILE A 1228 -3.56 48.34 -17.34
CA ILE A 1228 -3.44 46.88 -17.47
C ILE A 1228 -4.26 46.36 -18.66
N LEU A 1229 -5.53 46.76 -18.79
CA LEU A 1229 -6.38 46.34 -19.92
C LEU A 1229 -5.77 46.70 -21.27
N SER A 1230 -5.09 47.84 -21.35
CA SER A 1230 -4.37 48.25 -22.55
C SER A 1230 -3.22 47.30 -22.91
N ILE A 1231 -2.49 46.79 -21.92
CA ILE A 1231 -1.42 45.81 -22.14
C ILE A 1231 -2.03 44.47 -22.56
N THR A 1232 -3.07 43.99 -21.85
CA THR A 1232 -3.75 42.72 -22.15
C THR A 1232 -4.28 42.68 -23.58
N LEU A 1233 -5.02 43.72 -24.00
CA LEU A 1233 -5.57 43.80 -25.36
C LEU A 1233 -4.49 43.85 -26.43
N SER A 1234 -3.38 44.53 -26.15
CA SER A 1234 -2.26 44.57 -27.07
C SER A 1234 -1.61 43.20 -27.22
N LEU A 1235 -1.45 42.43 -26.12
CA LEU A 1235 -0.84 41.09 -26.14
C LEU A 1235 -1.72 40.08 -26.88
N LYS A 1236 -3.05 40.18 -26.74
CA LYS A 1236 -4.00 39.33 -27.47
C LYS A 1236 -3.92 39.47 -29.01
N LEU A 1237 -3.40 40.59 -29.52
CA LEU A 1237 -3.27 40.85 -30.95
C LEU A 1237 -1.86 40.54 -31.52
N GLY A 1238 -0.87 40.23 -30.67
CA GLY A 1238 0.50 39.84 -31.04
C GLY A 1238 0.67 38.33 -31.11
#